data_AF-A0AAD8Z9I1-F1
#
_entry.id   AF-A0AAD8Z9I1-F1
#
_cell.length_a   1.000
_cell.length_b   1.000
_cell.length_c   1.000
_cell.angle_alpha   90.00
_cell.angle_beta   90.00
_cell.angle_gamma   90.00
#
_symmetry.space_group_name_H-M   'P 1'
#
loop_
_entity.id
_entity.type
_entity.pdbx_description
1 polymer ?
#
loop_
_entity_poly.entity_id
_entity_poly.type
_entity_poly.pdbx_seq_one_letter_code
_entity_poly.pdbx_strand_id
1 'polypeptide(L)'
;MQNNLSDYDNGGPLFAPLVVLELAQNTEAETITWLLNRITDKQQNGGAELLVEQVLGGGQEEQKGKPNILLVGSTWPRLLAGAEEVGLFKEFNDGTMRGFTFSNRESFKDFQGDGDGFLNIAECQYIIKYELDTLRAKSEAHVPGYPKVKLYPGKSVIRRLQSKGILVQYFPLHDKEELKRLSFSWYQNIKLSAQPLDNIRHYFGEGLALYFRFLEFFTFALVPMALIGIPYYLFAWEDYDRYVLFAVFNLMWSTVFLELWKRHSAQLAYGWGTLSRKKAFEEPRPGFHGVLGLNPVTGREEPVYPSTKRQLRIYLVSVPFVLLCLYLSLYVMMIYFDMESWALSIYYEDPNFWTGVLLFIPSIIYAVVIEFMNLLYRYAAEILTNWENHRLESSFQNHLVLKVLVFNFVNCFASLFYIAFVMQDMMLLRHSLATLLITSQILNQVMEAFLPYWLQRRRNKKVHKKVRRILGDKELPLVAQVQLESDMNTYLGTFDDYLEQFLLFGYVSLFSCVYPLAALLVILNNMTEVYSDAFKMCHVYKRPFSEPASDIGVWQLAFETMSAIAVVTNCALIGLSPQVKAYFPEADTQLILTVVAIEHVLLAFKFILAFIIPDVPKHIQIKLAKLEFESLEALKKKSQGFGRMIEDVIFVSLCAFKVPSFSHKLDLTAALPFANALENAGGYRDPEGP
;
A
#
# COMPACT_ATOMS: atom_id res chain seq x y z
N MET A 1 13.04 24.18 -10.84
CA MET A 1 14.19 23.27 -10.65
C MET A 1 15.42 23.62 -11.51
N GLN A 2 15.42 24.67 -12.36
CA GLN A 2 16.65 25.18 -12.99
C GLN A 2 17.43 26.22 -12.16
N ASN A 3 16.81 26.88 -11.17
CA ASN A 3 17.49 27.91 -10.38
C ASN A 3 18.43 27.41 -9.27
N ASN A 4 18.58 26.08 -9.10
CA ASN A 4 19.57 25.49 -8.17
C ASN A 4 20.71 24.77 -8.90
N LEU A 5 20.86 24.94 -10.22
CA LEU A 5 21.96 24.37 -11.01
C LEU A 5 23.22 25.25 -11.06
N SER A 6 23.17 26.49 -10.55
CA SER A 6 24.29 27.44 -10.64
C SER A 6 25.25 27.44 -9.43
N ASP A 7 25.05 26.59 -8.43
CA ASP A 7 25.90 26.55 -7.21
C ASP A 7 26.76 25.27 -7.11
N TYR A 8 26.87 24.49 -8.18
CA TYR A 8 27.66 23.24 -8.23
C TYR A 8 29.14 23.42 -8.58
N ASP A 9 29.67 24.64 -8.54
CA ASP A 9 31.03 24.95 -9.01
C ASP A 9 32.17 24.67 -8.00
N ASN A 10 31.94 23.80 -7.01
CA ASN A 10 33.00 23.30 -6.11
C ASN A 10 32.74 21.86 -5.64
N GLY A 11 33.07 20.87 -6.49
CA GLY A 11 33.28 19.47 -6.09
C GLY A 11 32.02 18.64 -5.78
N GLY A 12 30.84 19.04 -6.25
CA GLY A 12 29.62 18.23 -6.19
C GLY A 12 29.56 17.10 -7.24
N PRO A 13 28.58 16.17 -7.14
CA PRO A 13 28.41 15.09 -8.11
C PRO A 13 28.09 15.63 -9.52
N LEU A 14 28.43 14.86 -10.55
CA LEU A 14 28.25 15.22 -11.97
C LEU A 14 26.77 15.36 -12.40
N PHE A 15 25.86 14.87 -11.58
CA PHE A 15 24.41 14.88 -11.81
C PHE A 15 23.67 14.94 -10.46
N ALA A 16 22.37 15.25 -10.49
CA ALA A 16 21.53 15.25 -9.29
C ALA A 16 21.27 13.81 -8.80
N PRO A 17 21.79 13.41 -7.62
CA PRO A 17 21.60 12.05 -7.11
C PRO A 17 20.17 11.87 -6.59
N LEU A 18 19.53 10.77 -6.99
CA LEU A 18 18.13 10.49 -6.64
C LEU A 18 17.99 9.26 -5.77
N VAL A 19 18.79 8.22 -6.02
CA VAL A 19 18.76 6.94 -5.31
C VAL A 19 20.17 6.57 -4.85
N VAL A 20 20.27 5.98 -3.66
CA VAL A 20 21.52 5.47 -3.09
C VAL A 20 21.48 3.95 -3.08
N LEU A 21 22.58 3.30 -3.50
CA LEU A 21 22.82 1.88 -3.28
C LEU A 21 23.97 1.73 -2.29
N GLU A 22 23.75 0.97 -1.22
CA GLU A 22 24.77 0.62 -0.24
C GLU A 22 25.16 -0.85 -0.39
N LEU A 23 26.42 -1.06 -0.77
CA LEU A 23 27.02 -2.39 -0.89
C LEU A 23 27.74 -2.77 0.41
N ALA A 24 27.84 -4.07 0.67
CA ALA A 24 28.57 -4.59 1.81
C ALA A 24 30.05 -4.18 1.76
N GLN A 25 30.66 -3.94 2.92
CA GLN A 25 32.05 -3.46 3.03
C GLN A 25 33.08 -4.40 2.41
N ASN A 26 32.77 -5.70 2.35
CA ASN A 26 33.61 -6.76 1.78
C ASN A 26 33.23 -7.12 0.34
N THR A 27 32.50 -6.24 -0.37
CA THR A 27 32.15 -6.47 -1.77
C THR A 27 33.39 -6.43 -2.65
N GLU A 28 33.59 -7.46 -3.47
CA GLU A 28 34.74 -7.54 -4.38
C GLU A 28 34.68 -6.43 -5.46
N ALA A 29 35.84 -5.87 -5.81
CA ALA A 29 35.93 -4.79 -6.80
C ALA A 29 35.37 -5.20 -8.18
N GLU A 30 35.55 -6.46 -8.58
CA GLU A 30 34.99 -7.02 -9.82
C GLU A 30 33.46 -6.92 -9.84
N THR A 31 32.80 -7.24 -8.71
CA THR A 31 31.35 -7.13 -8.57
C THR A 31 30.87 -5.68 -8.67
N ILE A 32 31.62 -4.74 -8.10
CA ILE A 32 31.30 -3.30 -8.15
C ILE A 32 31.39 -2.80 -9.58
N THR A 33 32.49 -3.08 -10.28
CA THR A 33 32.67 -2.68 -11.69
C THR A 33 31.62 -3.32 -12.59
N TRP A 34 31.30 -4.61 -12.39
CA TRP A 34 30.23 -5.27 -13.12
C TRP A 34 28.87 -4.62 -12.88
N LEU A 35 28.52 -4.33 -11.63
CA LEU A 35 27.25 -3.69 -11.30
C LEU A 35 27.16 -2.28 -11.89
N LEU A 36 28.25 -1.49 -11.81
CA LEU A 36 28.35 -0.18 -12.43
C LEU A 36 28.07 -0.28 -13.94
N ASN A 37 28.76 -1.17 -14.65
CA ASN A 37 28.56 -1.37 -16.07
C ASN A 37 27.12 -1.79 -16.40
N ARG A 38 26.51 -2.69 -15.61
CA ARG A 38 25.11 -3.09 -15.83
C ARG A 38 24.11 -1.94 -15.63
N ILE A 39 24.40 -0.99 -14.74
CA ILE A 39 23.52 0.16 -14.53
C ILE A 39 23.74 1.23 -15.61
N THR A 40 24.98 1.45 -16.07
CA THR A 40 25.32 2.47 -17.08
C THR A 40 25.12 2.02 -18.52
N ASP A 41 25.19 0.71 -18.80
CA ASP A 41 25.01 0.16 -20.14
C ASP A 41 23.62 0.49 -20.72
N LYS A 42 23.57 0.63 -22.04
CA LYS A 42 22.32 0.88 -22.79
C LYS A 42 21.32 -0.26 -22.62
N GLN A 43 20.03 0.06 -22.69
CA GLN A 43 18.95 -0.94 -22.63
C GLN A 43 19.06 -2.04 -23.70
N GLN A 44 19.54 -1.71 -24.90
CA GLN A 44 19.78 -2.68 -25.98
C GLN A 44 20.76 -3.80 -25.55
N ASN A 45 21.78 -3.44 -24.76
CA ASN A 45 22.74 -4.38 -24.21
C ASN A 45 22.19 -5.09 -22.97
N GLY A 46 21.06 -4.63 -22.42
CA GLY A 46 20.44 -5.16 -21.19
C GLY A 46 20.86 -4.44 -19.92
N GLY A 47 21.42 -3.24 -20.04
CA GLY A 47 21.62 -2.34 -18.91
C GLY A 47 20.42 -1.42 -18.67
N ALA A 48 20.54 -0.50 -17.71
CA ALA A 48 19.47 0.42 -17.33
C ALA A 48 19.62 1.83 -17.94
N GLU A 49 20.78 2.16 -18.53
CA GLU A 49 21.14 3.48 -19.07
C GLU A 49 21.00 4.62 -18.04
N LEU A 50 21.41 4.34 -16.79
CA LEU A 50 21.37 5.30 -15.68
C LEU A 50 22.76 5.87 -15.40
N LEU A 51 22.80 7.04 -14.74
CA LEU A 51 24.05 7.66 -14.31
C LEU A 51 24.42 7.14 -12.92
N VAL A 52 25.67 6.73 -12.74
CA VAL A 52 26.16 6.22 -11.44
C VAL A 52 27.49 6.85 -11.09
N GLU A 53 27.63 7.27 -9.84
CA GLU A 53 28.87 7.77 -9.27
C GLU A 53 29.18 7.03 -7.96
N GLN A 54 30.41 6.57 -7.80
CA GLN A 54 30.86 5.99 -6.54
C GLN A 54 31.35 7.10 -5.60
N VAL A 55 30.82 7.13 -4.37
CA VAL A 55 31.25 8.12 -3.37
C VAL A 55 32.62 7.73 -2.83
N LEU A 56 33.68 8.33 -3.39
CA LEU A 56 35.05 8.15 -2.91
C LEU A 56 35.29 9.09 -1.72
N GLY A 57 35.17 8.57 -0.50
CA GLY A 57 35.53 9.33 0.70
C GLY A 57 37.03 9.63 0.72
N GLY A 58 37.41 10.90 0.61
CA GLY A 58 38.80 11.36 0.47
C GLY A 58 39.84 10.71 1.41
N GLY A 59 41.07 10.60 0.90
CA GLY A 59 42.27 10.10 1.58
C GLY A 59 42.59 8.62 1.36
N GLN A 60 43.71 8.30 0.71
CA GLN A 60 44.16 6.95 0.36
C GLN A 60 44.55 6.05 1.55
N GLU A 61 44.68 6.57 2.78
CA GLU A 61 45.18 5.79 3.92
C GLU A 61 44.10 5.24 4.89
N GLU A 62 42.82 5.59 4.72
CA GLU A 62 41.70 5.13 5.58
C GLU A 62 40.62 4.33 4.84
N GLN A 63 41.00 3.52 3.84
CA GLN A 63 40.05 2.69 3.06
C GLN A 63 39.55 1.43 3.80
N LYS A 64 40.16 1.03 4.92
CA LYS A 64 39.69 -0.12 5.71
C LYS A 64 38.50 0.26 6.60
N GLY A 65 37.30 0.27 6.03
CA GLY A 65 36.05 0.30 6.79
C GLY A 65 34.97 1.28 6.32
N LYS A 66 35.12 1.93 5.16
CA LYS A 66 34.07 2.80 4.59
C LYS A 66 33.05 1.96 3.78
N PRO A 67 31.74 2.23 3.87
CA PRO A 67 30.73 1.58 3.07
C PRO A 67 30.90 1.94 1.58
N ASN A 68 30.71 0.95 0.70
CA ASN A 68 30.74 1.14 -0.75
C ASN A 68 29.40 1.71 -1.19
N ILE A 69 29.30 3.03 -1.23
CA ILE A 69 28.07 3.75 -1.57
C ILE A 69 28.12 4.21 -3.03
N LEU A 70 27.06 3.88 -3.77
CA LEU A 70 26.84 4.33 -5.16
C LEU A 70 25.65 5.28 -5.20
N LEU A 71 25.83 6.43 -5.83
CA LEU A 71 24.77 7.39 -6.12
C LEU A 71 24.26 7.13 -7.54
N VAL A 72 22.94 7.04 -7.69
CA VAL A 72 22.28 6.79 -8.96
C VAL A 72 21.37 7.96 -9.30
N GLY A 73 21.44 8.39 -10.56
CA GLY A 73 20.60 9.42 -11.15
C GLY A 73 20.34 9.08 -12.61
N SER A 74 19.80 10.04 -13.35
CA SER A 74 19.42 9.86 -14.74
C SER A 74 19.44 11.18 -15.48
N THR A 75 19.53 11.12 -16.80
CA THR A 75 19.23 12.26 -17.67
C THR A 75 17.72 12.41 -17.83
N TRP A 76 17.25 13.62 -18.15
CA TRP A 76 15.83 13.90 -18.39
C TRP A 76 15.20 13.09 -19.53
N PRO A 77 15.83 12.97 -20.72
CA PRO A 77 15.29 12.14 -21.79
C PRO A 77 15.08 10.69 -21.36
N ARG A 78 15.99 10.16 -20.54
CA ARG A 78 15.89 8.80 -20.01
C ARG A 78 14.76 8.64 -19.00
N LEU A 79 14.54 9.64 -18.13
CA LEU A 79 13.42 9.66 -17.20
C LEU A 79 12.08 9.72 -17.95
N LEU A 80 11.98 10.49 -19.02
CA LEU A 80 10.77 10.54 -19.85
C LEU A 80 10.53 9.20 -20.57
N ALA A 81 11.58 8.55 -21.10
CA ALA A 81 11.45 7.20 -21.65
C ALA A 81 10.98 6.19 -20.58
N GLY A 82 11.55 6.24 -19.38
CA GLY A 82 11.14 5.40 -18.26
C GLY A 82 9.70 5.68 -17.80
N ALA A 83 9.24 6.94 -17.86
CA ALA A 83 7.86 7.31 -17.57
C ALA A 83 6.85 6.66 -18.55
N GLU A 84 7.24 6.53 -19.82
CA GLU A 84 6.45 5.80 -20.84
C GLU A 84 6.45 4.28 -20.57
N GLU A 85 7.59 3.70 -20.22
CA GLU A 85 7.70 2.27 -19.89
C GLU A 85 6.89 1.87 -18.66
N VAL A 86 6.93 2.71 -17.62
CA VAL A 86 6.12 2.59 -16.40
C VAL A 86 4.63 2.78 -16.71
N GLY A 87 4.30 3.54 -17.76
CA GLY A 87 2.95 3.87 -18.17
C GLY A 87 2.30 4.89 -17.23
N LEU A 88 3.00 5.99 -16.93
CA LEU A 88 2.45 7.09 -16.13
C LEU A 88 1.27 7.76 -16.84
N PHE A 89 0.24 8.15 -16.08
CA PHE A 89 -0.89 8.92 -16.60
C PHE A 89 -0.81 10.36 -16.10
N LYS A 90 -0.98 11.31 -17.01
CA LYS A 90 -0.90 12.75 -16.72
C LYS A 90 -2.06 13.48 -17.42
N GLU A 91 -2.33 14.71 -16.98
CA GLU A 91 -3.42 15.54 -17.51
C GLU A 91 -3.02 16.19 -18.85
N PHE A 92 -3.84 15.99 -19.87
CA PHE A 92 -3.75 16.70 -21.15
C PHE A 92 -4.24 18.14 -21.01
N ASN A 93 -3.90 18.99 -22.00
CA ASN A 93 -4.41 20.36 -22.13
C ASN A 93 -5.96 20.46 -22.17
N ASP A 94 -6.64 19.38 -22.56
CA ASP A 94 -8.10 19.28 -22.61
C ASP A 94 -8.76 18.80 -21.29
N GLY A 95 -7.95 18.56 -20.24
CA GLY A 95 -8.40 18.06 -18.94
C GLY A 95 -8.70 16.56 -18.90
N THR A 96 -8.32 15.79 -19.93
CA THR A 96 -8.39 14.33 -19.94
C THR A 96 -7.12 13.69 -19.38
N MET A 97 -7.25 12.54 -18.71
CA MET A 97 -6.09 11.80 -18.20
C MET A 97 -5.64 10.77 -19.23
N ARG A 98 -4.37 10.80 -19.64
CA ARG A 98 -3.84 9.93 -20.69
C ARG A 98 -2.49 9.35 -20.29
N GLY A 99 -2.18 8.18 -20.83
CA GLY A 99 -0.85 7.58 -20.72
C GLY A 99 0.21 8.45 -21.42
N PHE A 100 1.31 8.69 -20.72
CA PHE A 100 2.48 9.40 -21.21
C PHE A 100 3.20 8.57 -22.26
N THR A 101 3.44 9.17 -23.42
CA THR A 101 4.39 8.68 -24.42
C THR A 101 5.30 9.82 -24.85
N PHE A 102 6.52 9.50 -25.23
CA PHE A 102 7.44 10.53 -25.70
C PHE A 102 6.90 11.27 -26.94
N SER A 103 6.04 10.63 -27.72
CA SER A 103 5.43 11.19 -28.93
C SER A 103 4.31 12.20 -28.65
N ASN A 104 3.56 12.06 -27.55
CA ASN A 104 2.44 12.95 -27.20
C ASN A 104 2.79 13.99 -26.12
N ARG A 105 4.08 14.13 -25.79
CA ARG A 105 4.57 14.97 -24.67
C ARG A 105 4.09 16.43 -24.69
N GLU A 106 3.97 17.05 -25.86
CA GLU A 106 3.53 18.45 -26.02
C GLU A 106 2.04 18.66 -25.74
N SER A 107 1.25 17.58 -25.68
CA SER A 107 -0.19 17.64 -25.39
C SER A 107 -0.51 17.68 -23.88
N PHE A 108 0.50 17.48 -23.02
CA PHE A 108 0.32 17.52 -21.56
C PHE A 108 0.40 18.94 -21.02
N LYS A 109 -0.45 19.24 -20.03
CA LYS A 109 -0.65 20.57 -19.44
C LYS A 109 0.60 21.18 -18.81
N ASP A 110 1.36 20.36 -18.10
CA ASP A 110 2.53 20.81 -17.34
C ASP A 110 3.85 20.62 -18.11
N PHE A 111 3.77 20.20 -19.38
CA PHE A 111 4.98 19.98 -20.19
C PHE A 111 5.41 21.29 -20.87
N GLN A 112 6.58 21.81 -20.47
CA GLN A 112 7.16 23.02 -21.05
C GLN A 112 8.65 22.82 -21.37
N GLY A 113 9.10 23.39 -22.49
CA GLY A 113 10.51 23.33 -22.92
C GLY A 113 11.03 21.89 -23.05
N ASP A 114 12.12 21.60 -22.35
CA ASP A 114 12.78 20.28 -22.35
C ASP A 114 12.09 19.25 -21.41
N GLY A 115 11.01 19.63 -20.73
CA GLY A 115 10.30 18.79 -19.76
C GLY A 115 10.80 18.94 -18.31
N ASP A 116 11.63 19.95 -18.04
CA ASP A 116 12.15 20.23 -16.70
C ASP A 116 11.01 20.53 -15.72
N GLY A 117 10.89 19.67 -14.70
CA GLY A 117 9.85 19.80 -13.66
C GLY A 117 8.49 19.19 -14.02
N PHE A 118 8.36 18.53 -15.17
CA PHE A 118 7.16 17.78 -15.54
C PHE A 118 6.94 16.54 -14.64
N LEU A 119 8.04 15.85 -14.33
CA LEU A 119 8.06 14.75 -13.38
C LEU A 119 8.41 15.28 -12.00
N ASN A 120 7.65 14.86 -10.98
CA ASN A 120 7.99 15.17 -9.60
C ASN A 120 9.10 14.24 -9.09
N ILE A 121 9.75 14.61 -7.99
CA ILE A 121 10.90 13.88 -7.48
C ILE A 121 10.54 12.43 -7.07
N ALA A 122 9.31 12.19 -6.59
CA ALA A 122 8.84 10.86 -6.25
C ALA A 122 8.71 9.98 -7.50
N GLU A 123 8.16 10.51 -8.60
CA GLU A 123 8.08 9.83 -9.90
C GLU A 123 9.47 9.53 -10.46
N CYS A 124 10.41 10.48 -10.41
CA CYS A 124 11.78 10.25 -10.88
C CYS A 124 12.47 9.11 -10.12
N GLN A 125 12.32 9.09 -8.79
CA GLN A 125 12.88 8.02 -7.96
C GLN A 125 12.19 6.67 -8.18
N TYR A 126 10.88 6.67 -8.42
CA TYR A 126 10.14 5.45 -8.76
C TYR A 126 10.54 4.90 -10.12
N ILE A 127 10.75 5.75 -11.13
CA ILE A 127 11.25 5.33 -12.43
C ILE A 127 12.63 4.68 -12.28
N ILE A 128 13.56 5.31 -11.55
CA ILE A 128 14.88 4.71 -11.29
C ILE A 128 14.75 3.37 -10.55
N LYS A 129 13.88 3.28 -9.55
CA LYS A 129 13.60 2.01 -8.86
C LYS A 129 13.07 0.96 -9.83
N TYR A 130 12.12 1.33 -10.69
CA TYR A 130 11.56 0.43 -11.69
C TYR A 130 12.67 -0.13 -12.56
N GLU A 131 13.53 0.71 -13.13
CA GLU A 131 14.65 0.29 -13.99
C GLU A 131 15.68 -0.59 -13.26
N LEU A 132 15.99 -0.28 -12.00
CA LEU A 132 16.86 -1.13 -11.18
C LEU A 132 16.20 -2.48 -10.88
N ASP A 133 14.90 -2.47 -10.55
CA ASP A 133 14.13 -3.67 -10.26
C ASP A 133 13.95 -4.52 -11.52
N THR A 134 13.89 -3.95 -12.73
CA THR A 134 13.75 -4.63 -14.03
C THR A 134 15.05 -5.27 -14.53
N LEU A 135 16.24 -4.85 -14.05
CA LEU A 135 17.52 -5.43 -14.45
C LEU A 135 17.57 -6.96 -14.28
N ARG A 136 17.69 -7.69 -15.40
CA ARG A 136 17.75 -9.15 -15.45
C ARG A 136 19.14 -9.66 -15.87
N ALA A 137 19.56 -10.79 -15.30
CA ALA A 137 20.71 -11.54 -15.78
C ALA A 137 20.43 -12.11 -17.19
N LYS A 138 21.43 -12.05 -18.08
CA LYS A 138 21.31 -12.52 -19.46
C LYS A 138 22.15 -13.78 -19.66
N SER A 139 23.47 -13.61 -19.79
CA SER A 139 24.43 -14.68 -20.03
C SER A 139 25.18 -15.11 -18.77
N GLU A 140 25.07 -14.34 -17.69
CA GLU A 140 25.83 -14.60 -16.47
C GLU A 140 25.30 -15.82 -15.70
N ALA A 141 26.17 -16.80 -15.45
CA ALA A 141 25.86 -17.98 -14.64
C ALA A 141 26.02 -17.71 -13.12
N HIS A 142 26.82 -16.72 -12.74
CA HIS A 142 27.00 -16.29 -11.36
C HIS A 142 27.32 -14.79 -11.30
N VAL A 143 27.19 -14.20 -10.12
CA VAL A 143 27.68 -12.84 -9.87
C VAL A 143 29.21 -12.86 -9.93
N PRO A 144 29.87 -11.96 -10.69
CA PRO A 144 31.34 -11.85 -10.72
C PRO A 144 31.90 -11.63 -9.30
N GLY A 145 33.03 -12.26 -8.98
CA GLY A 145 33.57 -12.34 -7.61
C GLY A 145 32.86 -13.30 -6.66
N TYR A 146 31.65 -13.79 -6.99
CA TYR A 146 30.87 -14.68 -6.11
C TYR A 146 30.39 -15.95 -6.82
N PRO A 147 31.25 -16.97 -7.01
CA PRO A 147 30.89 -18.22 -7.72
C PRO A 147 29.72 -18.99 -7.09
N LYS A 148 29.53 -18.86 -5.77
CA LYS A 148 28.42 -19.49 -5.03
C LYS A 148 27.06 -18.81 -5.32
N VAL A 149 27.08 -17.58 -5.82
CA VAL A 149 25.89 -16.78 -6.09
C VAL A 149 25.47 -16.97 -7.55
N LYS A 150 24.78 -18.07 -7.81
CA LYS A 150 24.27 -18.39 -9.14
C LYS A 150 23.24 -17.37 -9.63
N LEU A 151 23.33 -17.04 -10.91
CA LEU A 151 22.37 -16.29 -11.71
C LEU A 151 21.86 -17.21 -12.83
N TYR A 152 20.64 -16.97 -13.29
CA TYR A 152 20.05 -17.65 -14.43
C TYR A 152 19.35 -16.63 -15.32
N PRO A 153 19.20 -16.90 -16.63
CA PRO A 153 18.55 -15.98 -17.55
C PRO A 153 17.17 -15.53 -17.05
N GLY A 154 16.93 -14.23 -17.04
CA GLY A 154 15.67 -13.65 -16.55
C GLY A 154 15.57 -13.48 -15.02
N LYS A 155 16.63 -13.78 -14.25
CA LYS A 155 16.65 -13.50 -12.81
C LYS A 155 16.97 -12.03 -12.52
N SER A 156 16.19 -11.38 -11.66
CA SER A 156 16.48 -10.02 -11.17
C SER A 156 17.86 -9.95 -10.49
N VAL A 157 18.71 -9.04 -10.97
CA VAL A 157 20.06 -8.80 -10.44
C VAL A 157 20.00 -8.20 -9.05
N ILE A 158 19.26 -7.10 -8.88
CA ILE A 158 19.12 -6.37 -7.61
C ILE A 158 18.59 -7.31 -6.51
N ARG A 159 17.54 -8.09 -6.79
CA ARG A 159 17.02 -9.04 -5.78
C ARG A 159 18.06 -10.07 -5.37
N ARG A 160 18.84 -10.57 -6.32
CA ARG A 160 19.86 -11.58 -6.03
C ARG A 160 20.94 -11.02 -5.12
N LEU A 161 21.39 -9.80 -5.39
CA LEU A 161 22.36 -9.08 -4.56
C LEU A 161 21.82 -8.82 -3.14
N GLN A 162 20.55 -8.41 -3.00
CA GLN A 162 19.90 -8.25 -1.69
C GLN A 162 19.81 -9.56 -0.91
N SER A 163 19.34 -10.64 -1.56
CA SER A 163 19.14 -11.95 -0.90
C SER A 163 20.43 -12.58 -0.38
N LYS A 164 21.57 -12.14 -0.91
CA LYS A 164 22.91 -12.61 -0.52
C LYS A 164 23.68 -11.60 0.33
N GLY A 165 23.06 -10.48 0.67
CA GLY A 165 23.66 -9.43 1.49
C GLY A 165 24.85 -8.73 0.81
N ILE A 166 24.94 -8.79 -0.52
CA ILE A 166 25.94 -8.02 -1.28
C ILE A 166 25.46 -6.57 -1.40
N LEU A 167 24.18 -6.40 -1.77
CA LEU A 167 23.48 -5.12 -1.66
C LEU A 167 22.76 -5.11 -0.31
N VAL A 168 23.20 -4.25 0.61
CA VAL A 168 22.63 -4.14 1.95
C VAL A 168 21.25 -3.47 1.85
N GLN A 169 21.20 -2.33 1.18
CA GLN A 169 19.98 -1.56 0.98
C GLN A 169 20.11 -0.63 -0.22
N TYR A 170 18.96 -0.21 -0.76
CA TYR A 170 18.88 0.91 -1.67
C TYR A 170 17.65 1.75 -1.30
N PHE A 171 17.79 3.07 -1.33
CA PHE A 171 16.75 3.98 -0.86
C PHE A 171 16.81 5.32 -1.63
N PRO A 172 15.67 6.01 -1.78
CA PRO A 172 15.64 7.33 -2.39
C PRO A 172 16.14 8.40 -1.41
N LEU A 173 16.80 9.44 -1.93
CA LEU A 173 17.25 10.57 -1.11
C LEU A 173 16.11 11.54 -0.80
N HIS A 174 16.15 12.13 0.40
CA HIS A 174 15.34 13.30 0.71
C HIS A 174 15.85 14.56 0.01
N ASP A 175 14.93 15.35 -0.54
CA ASP A 175 15.21 16.77 -0.78
C ASP A 175 14.92 17.55 0.50
N LYS A 176 15.97 18.13 1.11
CA LYS A 176 15.90 18.86 2.38
C LYS A 176 15.09 20.16 2.27
N GLU A 177 15.13 20.84 1.13
CA GLU A 177 14.44 22.12 0.95
C GLU A 177 12.94 21.90 0.78
N GLU A 178 12.56 20.97 -0.09
CA GLU A 178 11.16 20.61 -0.30
C GLU A 178 10.54 20.01 0.97
N LEU A 179 11.27 19.12 1.67
CA LEU A 179 10.80 18.55 2.95
C LEU A 179 10.58 19.62 4.01
N LYS A 180 11.46 20.63 4.09
CA LYS A 180 11.31 21.74 5.02
C LYS A 180 10.05 22.55 4.70
N ARG A 181 9.80 22.86 3.42
CA ARG A 181 8.58 23.56 2.98
C ARG A 181 7.33 22.74 3.30
N LEU A 182 7.34 21.44 3.01
CA LEU A 182 6.24 20.52 3.32
C LEU A 182 5.97 20.48 4.83
N SER A 183 7.00 20.26 5.65
CA SER A 183 6.91 20.19 7.11
C SER A 183 6.29 21.45 7.73
N PHE A 184 6.63 22.64 7.19
CA PHE A 184 6.08 23.90 7.65
C PHE A 184 4.58 24.01 7.37
N SER A 185 4.15 23.58 6.17
CA SER A 185 2.74 23.59 5.77
C SER A 185 1.90 22.50 6.43
N TRP A 186 2.52 21.38 6.82
CA TRP A 186 1.81 20.16 7.21
C TRP A 186 1.54 20.07 8.71
N TYR A 187 2.57 20.23 9.56
CA TYR A 187 2.42 20.03 11.01
C TYR A 187 2.94 21.18 11.87
N GLN A 188 3.80 22.08 11.36
CA GLN A 188 4.34 23.19 12.16
C GLN A 188 3.35 24.36 12.29
N ASN A 189 2.44 24.51 11.32
CA ASN A 189 1.37 25.50 11.37
C ASN A 189 0.07 24.77 11.76
N ILE A 190 -0.25 24.72 13.07
CA ILE A 190 -1.46 24.07 13.57
C ILE A 190 -2.66 24.86 13.07
N LYS A 191 -3.19 24.44 11.93
CA LYS A 191 -4.47 24.90 11.41
C LYS A 191 -5.39 23.69 11.39
N LEU A 192 -6.63 23.90 11.80
CA LEU A 192 -7.73 22.97 11.57
C LEU A 192 -8.14 22.94 10.07
N SER A 193 -7.19 23.25 9.17
CA SER A 193 -7.40 23.28 7.72
C SER A 193 -7.13 21.89 7.14
N ALA A 194 -7.71 21.64 5.97
CA ALA A 194 -7.44 20.41 5.21
C ALA A 194 -5.93 20.18 5.02
N GLN A 195 -5.51 18.92 5.07
CA GLN A 195 -4.10 18.55 4.89
C GLN A 195 -3.61 18.94 3.48
N PRO A 196 -2.32 19.30 3.30
CA PRO A 196 -1.75 19.65 1.99
C PRO A 196 -1.51 18.40 1.13
N LEU A 197 -2.58 17.72 0.74
CA LEU A 197 -2.57 16.40 0.12
C LEU A 197 -1.72 16.33 -1.16
N ASP A 198 -1.84 17.32 -2.03
CA ASP A 198 -1.08 17.35 -3.29
C ASP A 198 0.43 17.47 -3.03
N ASN A 199 0.85 18.25 -2.03
CA ASN A 199 2.27 18.37 -1.67
C ASN A 199 2.80 17.06 -1.06
N ILE A 200 1.99 16.39 -0.23
CA ILE A 200 2.33 15.06 0.33
C ILE A 200 2.50 14.06 -0.82
N ARG A 201 1.58 14.05 -1.78
CA ARG A 201 1.64 13.20 -2.98
C ARG A 201 2.89 13.49 -3.81
N HIS A 202 3.16 14.75 -4.13
CA HIS A 202 4.31 15.11 -4.96
C HIS A 202 5.64 14.69 -4.33
N TYR A 203 5.72 14.66 -2.99
CA TYR A 203 6.94 14.30 -2.28
C TYR A 203 7.04 12.81 -1.94
N PHE A 204 5.99 12.18 -1.42
CA PHE A 204 6.02 10.79 -0.95
C PHE A 204 5.31 9.79 -1.86
N GLY A 205 4.53 10.26 -2.84
CA GLY A 205 3.75 9.44 -3.77
C GLY A 205 2.30 9.22 -3.34
N GLU A 206 1.55 8.56 -4.23
CA GLU A 206 0.10 8.38 -4.10
C GLU A 206 -0.29 7.46 -2.94
N GLY A 207 0.42 6.36 -2.69
CA GLY A 207 0.08 5.41 -1.62
C GLY A 207 0.05 6.05 -0.23
N LEU A 208 1.08 6.83 0.12
CA LEU A 208 1.14 7.52 1.40
C LEU A 208 0.13 8.68 1.47
N ALA A 209 -0.03 9.43 0.37
CA ALA A 209 -1.04 10.49 0.29
C ALA A 209 -2.46 9.94 0.51
N LEU A 210 -2.77 8.77 -0.06
CA LEU A 210 -4.06 8.09 0.13
C LEU A 210 -4.30 7.71 1.60
N TYR A 211 -3.26 7.28 2.32
CA TYR A 211 -3.32 7.02 3.76
C TYR A 211 -3.70 8.27 4.56
N PHE A 212 -2.94 9.37 4.41
CA PHE A 212 -3.24 10.60 5.13
C PHE A 212 -4.61 11.16 4.80
N ARG A 213 -5.05 10.99 3.55
CA ARG A 213 -6.40 11.39 3.14
C ARG A 213 -7.48 10.49 3.73
N PHE A 214 -7.23 9.20 3.86
CA PHE A 214 -8.14 8.27 4.54
C PHE A 214 -8.27 8.64 6.02
N LEU A 215 -7.14 8.87 6.70
CA LEU A 215 -7.09 9.30 8.11
C LEU A 215 -7.90 10.59 8.33
N GLU A 216 -7.71 11.59 7.47
CA GLU A 216 -8.48 12.84 7.49
C GLU A 216 -9.98 12.58 7.30
N PHE A 217 -10.33 11.82 6.25
CA PHE A 217 -11.71 11.51 5.91
C PHE A 217 -12.41 10.73 7.02
N PHE A 218 -11.74 9.75 7.62
CA PHE A 218 -12.23 8.96 8.74
C PHE A 218 -12.44 9.81 10.00
N THR A 219 -11.52 10.73 10.30
CA THR A 219 -11.66 11.67 11.43
C THR A 219 -12.90 12.55 11.28
N PHE A 220 -13.14 13.11 10.09
CA PHE A 220 -14.34 13.89 9.83
C PHE A 220 -15.61 13.04 9.81
N ALA A 221 -15.53 11.81 9.29
CA ALA A 221 -16.67 10.90 9.30
C ALA A 221 -17.11 10.55 10.71
N LEU A 222 -16.22 10.49 11.71
CA LEU A 222 -16.57 10.22 13.10
C LEU A 222 -17.28 11.39 13.80
N VAL A 223 -17.24 12.62 13.28
CA VAL A 223 -17.83 13.79 13.94
C VAL A 223 -19.33 13.62 14.21
N PRO A 224 -20.18 13.21 13.25
CA PRO A 224 -21.58 12.85 13.53
C PRO A 224 -21.77 11.81 14.64
N MET A 225 -20.91 10.78 14.68
CA MET A 225 -20.96 9.75 15.74
C MET A 225 -20.66 10.33 17.11
N ALA A 226 -19.64 11.20 17.23
CA ALA A 226 -19.31 11.86 18.49
C ALA A 226 -20.39 12.86 18.93
N LEU A 227 -20.97 13.63 18.00
CA LEU A 227 -22.04 14.58 18.30
C LEU A 227 -23.29 13.90 18.87
N ILE A 228 -23.62 12.70 18.38
CA ILE A 228 -24.72 11.90 18.94
C ILE A 228 -24.28 11.17 20.21
N GLY A 229 -23.06 10.62 20.26
CA GLY A 229 -22.57 9.86 21.40
C GLY A 229 -22.37 10.67 22.69
N ILE A 230 -22.02 11.96 22.60
CA ILE A 230 -21.79 12.83 23.77
C ILE A 230 -23.07 13.00 24.62
N PRO A 231 -24.23 13.42 24.07
CA PRO A 231 -25.49 13.47 24.82
C PRO A 231 -25.87 12.13 25.45
N TYR A 232 -25.69 11.02 24.71
CA TYR A 232 -25.99 9.68 25.21
C TYR A 232 -25.21 9.35 26.48
N TYR A 233 -23.93 9.72 26.50
CA TYR A 233 -23.06 9.53 27.66
C TYR A 233 -23.38 10.50 28.81
N LEU A 234 -23.51 11.81 28.53
CA LEU A 234 -23.67 12.85 29.55
C LEU A 234 -25.01 12.78 30.29
N PHE A 235 -26.09 12.46 29.56
CA PHE A 235 -27.43 12.39 30.13
C PHE A 235 -27.83 10.97 30.55
N ALA A 236 -26.90 10.01 30.47
CA ALA A 236 -27.15 8.58 30.73
C ALA A 236 -28.45 8.12 30.04
N TRP A 237 -28.56 8.37 28.74
CA TRP A 237 -29.71 7.98 27.94
C TRP A 237 -29.69 6.48 27.66
N GLU A 238 -29.80 5.70 28.72
CA GLU A 238 -29.73 4.24 28.71
C GLU A 238 -31.10 3.60 28.45
N ASP A 239 -32.11 4.37 28.00
CA ASP A 239 -33.41 3.84 27.64
C ASP A 239 -33.31 2.95 26.38
N TYR A 240 -34.02 1.83 26.36
CA TYR A 240 -33.99 0.85 25.28
C TYR A 240 -34.21 1.47 23.89
N ASP A 241 -35.24 2.31 23.75
CA ASP A 241 -35.57 2.96 22.47
C ASP A 241 -34.41 3.81 21.95
N ARG A 242 -33.64 4.42 22.85
CA ARG A 242 -32.49 5.25 22.51
C ARG A 242 -31.31 4.40 22.06
N TYR A 243 -31.04 3.27 22.72
CA TYR A 243 -29.99 2.34 22.28
C TYR A 243 -30.24 1.80 20.86
N VAL A 244 -31.48 1.43 20.55
CA VAL A 244 -31.84 0.97 19.21
C VAL A 244 -31.64 2.08 18.19
N LEU A 245 -32.07 3.32 18.49
CA LEU A 245 -31.87 4.47 17.60
C LEU A 245 -30.38 4.74 17.32
N PHE A 246 -29.54 4.69 18.36
CA PHE A 246 -28.10 4.89 18.21
C PHE A 246 -27.43 3.75 17.41
N ALA A 247 -27.83 2.51 17.64
CA ALA A 247 -27.34 1.36 16.90
C ALA A 247 -27.69 1.47 15.41
N VAL A 248 -28.95 1.72 15.07
CA VAL A 248 -29.38 1.88 13.67
C VAL A 248 -28.62 3.04 13.01
N PHE A 249 -28.43 4.16 13.72
CA PHE A 249 -27.61 5.26 13.23
C PHE A 249 -26.16 4.83 12.94
N ASN A 250 -25.50 4.11 13.85
CA ASN A 250 -24.14 3.63 13.67
C ASN A 250 -24.00 2.68 12.45
N LEU A 251 -24.96 1.77 12.27
CA LEU A 251 -24.95 0.84 11.13
C LEU A 251 -25.13 1.56 9.79
N MET A 252 -25.99 2.58 9.77
CA MET A 252 -26.16 3.43 8.60
C MET A 252 -24.94 4.29 8.32
N TRP A 253 -24.41 4.92 9.36
CA TRP A 253 -23.23 5.74 9.30
C TRP A 253 -22.04 4.96 8.74
N SER A 254 -21.75 3.75 9.27
CA SER A 254 -20.61 2.95 8.84
C SER A 254 -20.70 2.54 7.38
N THR A 255 -21.90 2.25 6.87
CA THR A 255 -22.11 1.93 5.46
C THR A 255 -21.94 3.17 4.57
N VAL A 256 -22.58 4.29 4.93
CA VAL A 256 -22.46 5.55 4.18
C VAL A 256 -21.01 6.04 4.13
N PHE A 257 -20.29 5.97 5.26
CA PHE A 257 -18.88 6.34 5.34
C PHE A 257 -18.01 5.57 4.34
N LEU A 258 -18.13 4.23 4.31
CA LEU A 258 -17.31 3.39 3.44
C LEU A 258 -17.63 3.58 1.95
N GLU A 259 -18.91 3.77 1.62
CA GLU A 259 -19.34 4.07 0.25
C GLU A 259 -18.89 5.46 -0.23
N LEU A 260 -18.99 6.47 0.64
CA LEU A 260 -18.48 7.81 0.34
C LEU A 260 -16.96 7.82 0.21
N TRP A 261 -16.25 6.99 0.99
CA TRP A 261 -14.81 6.83 0.84
C TRP A 261 -14.43 6.25 -0.53
N LYS A 262 -15.09 5.18 -1.00
CA LYS A 262 -14.85 4.61 -2.35
C LYS A 262 -15.00 5.69 -3.43
N ARG A 263 -16.06 6.49 -3.32
CA ARG A 263 -16.34 7.62 -4.22
C ARG A 263 -15.26 8.68 -4.20
N HIS A 264 -14.79 9.06 -3.00
CA HIS A 264 -13.74 10.06 -2.84
C HIS A 264 -12.38 9.53 -3.32
N SER A 265 -12.04 8.27 -2.99
CA SER A 265 -10.84 7.58 -3.46
C SER A 265 -10.79 7.52 -4.98
N ALA A 266 -11.90 7.22 -5.65
CA ALA A 266 -11.97 7.19 -7.11
C ALA A 266 -11.74 8.59 -7.74
N GLN A 267 -12.22 9.66 -7.12
CA GLN A 267 -11.94 11.03 -7.59
C GLN A 267 -10.46 11.37 -7.51
N LEU A 268 -9.83 11.05 -6.37
CA LEU A 268 -8.40 11.26 -6.15
C LEU A 268 -7.58 10.42 -7.13
N ALA A 269 -7.84 9.12 -7.21
CA ALA A 269 -7.13 8.22 -8.10
C ALA A 269 -7.27 8.61 -9.58
N TYR A 270 -8.43 9.15 -10.00
CA TYR A 270 -8.57 9.70 -11.33
C TYR A 270 -7.73 10.97 -11.51
N GLY A 271 -7.82 11.93 -10.59
CA GLY A 271 -7.03 13.17 -10.64
C GLY A 271 -5.52 12.92 -10.57
N TRP A 272 -5.12 11.82 -9.94
CA TRP A 272 -3.73 11.39 -9.84
C TRP A 272 -3.25 10.55 -11.02
N GLY A 273 -4.18 10.04 -11.84
CA GLY A 273 -3.87 9.18 -12.99
C GLY A 273 -3.64 7.71 -12.63
N THR A 274 -3.71 7.34 -11.36
CA THR A 274 -3.52 5.96 -10.92
C THR A 274 -4.72 5.06 -11.19
N LEU A 275 -5.93 5.62 -11.30
CA LEU A 275 -7.17 4.85 -11.56
C LEU A 275 -7.15 4.16 -12.93
N SER A 276 -6.66 4.84 -13.96
CA SER A 276 -6.63 4.34 -15.35
C SER A 276 -5.45 3.40 -15.63
N ARG A 277 -4.55 3.21 -14.65
CA ARG A 277 -3.38 2.35 -14.79
C ARG A 277 -3.79 0.88 -14.68
N LYS A 278 -3.48 0.11 -15.71
CA LYS A 278 -3.81 -1.32 -15.75
C LYS A 278 -2.78 -2.15 -14.98
N LYS A 279 -3.14 -2.56 -13.75
CA LYS A 279 -2.34 -3.43 -12.86
C LYS A 279 -1.85 -4.73 -13.56
N ALA A 280 -2.58 -5.22 -14.56
CA ALA A 280 -2.23 -6.42 -15.33
C ALA A 280 -0.93 -6.30 -16.15
N PHE A 281 -0.49 -5.08 -16.48
CA PHE A 281 0.74 -4.83 -17.24
C PHE A 281 1.96 -4.56 -16.34
N GLU A 282 1.77 -4.59 -15.02
CA GLU A 282 2.88 -4.43 -14.08
C GLU A 282 3.83 -5.61 -14.15
N GLU A 283 5.10 -5.29 -13.95
CA GLU A 283 6.15 -6.29 -13.91
C GLU A 283 6.05 -7.20 -12.68
N PRO A 284 6.56 -8.43 -12.78
CA PRO A 284 6.67 -9.29 -11.62
C PRO A 284 7.57 -8.67 -10.55
N ARG A 285 7.16 -8.80 -9.29
CA ARG A 285 7.97 -8.35 -8.15
C ARG A 285 9.35 -9.02 -8.17
N PRO A 286 10.40 -8.38 -7.66
CA PRO A 286 11.76 -8.92 -7.72
C PRO A 286 11.90 -10.32 -7.09
N GLY A 287 11.08 -10.62 -6.06
CA GLY A 287 11.04 -11.91 -5.37
C GLY A 287 10.37 -13.05 -6.15
N PHE A 288 9.66 -12.77 -7.23
CA PHE A 288 8.95 -13.78 -8.00
C PHE A 288 9.92 -14.70 -8.76
N HIS A 289 9.60 -15.98 -8.81
CA HIS A 289 10.43 -16.97 -9.49
C HIS A 289 9.59 -18.02 -10.23
N GLY A 290 10.10 -18.47 -11.37
CA GLY A 290 9.42 -19.40 -12.26
C GLY A 290 10.34 -19.83 -13.40
N VAL A 291 9.79 -20.61 -14.32
CA VAL A 291 10.46 -20.96 -15.58
C VAL A 291 10.35 -19.76 -16.52
N LEU A 292 11.41 -19.40 -17.24
CA LEU A 292 11.35 -18.32 -18.20
C LEU A 292 10.37 -18.69 -19.33
N GLY A 293 9.44 -17.80 -19.64
CA GLY A 293 8.47 -17.97 -20.71
C GLY A 293 7.94 -16.65 -21.22
N LEU A 294 7.17 -16.69 -22.31
CA LEU A 294 6.50 -15.52 -22.84
C LEU A 294 5.20 -15.28 -22.08
N ASN A 295 5.02 -14.06 -21.59
CA ASN A 295 3.73 -13.66 -21.02
C ASN A 295 2.68 -13.56 -22.14
N PRO A 296 1.53 -14.26 -22.05
CA PRO A 296 0.52 -14.28 -23.11
C PRO A 296 -0.19 -12.94 -23.31
N VAL A 297 -0.13 -12.03 -22.33
CA VAL A 297 -0.77 -10.72 -22.35
C VAL A 297 0.18 -9.64 -22.89
N THR A 298 1.40 -9.57 -22.35
CA THR A 298 2.36 -8.50 -22.69
C THR A 298 3.34 -8.89 -23.80
N GLY A 299 3.50 -10.19 -24.08
CA GLY A 299 4.52 -10.70 -25.01
C GLY A 299 5.95 -10.58 -24.48
N ARG A 300 6.16 -10.11 -23.24
CA ARG A 300 7.49 -9.97 -22.63
C ARG A 300 7.99 -11.33 -22.13
N GLU A 301 9.29 -11.56 -22.24
CA GLU A 301 9.94 -12.70 -21.57
C GLU A 301 10.04 -12.45 -20.08
N GLU A 302 9.32 -13.23 -19.27
CA GLU A 302 9.34 -13.13 -17.82
C GLU A 302 9.23 -14.52 -17.16
N PRO A 303 9.58 -14.67 -15.86
CA PRO A 303 9.34 -15.92 -15.16
C PRO A 303 7.83 -16.22 -15.14
N VAL A 304 7.45 -17.48 -15.37
CA VAL A 304 6.06 -17.96 -15.32
C VAL A 304 5.93 -19.03 -14.25
N TYR A 305 4.86 -18.95 -13.45
CA TYR A 305 4.57 -19.89 -12.36
C TYR A 305 3.12 -20.40 -12.42
N PRO A 306 2.87 -21.72 -12.37
CA PRO A 306 1.51 -22.27 -12.44
C PRO A 306 0.62 -21.79 -11.28
N SER A 307 -0.53 -21.21 -11.61
CA SER A 307 -1.50 -20.73 -10.60
C SER A 307 -2.04 -21.86 -9.71
N THR A 308 -2.22 -23.07 -10.24
CA THR A 308 -2.69 -24.24 -9.46
C THR A 308 -1.73 -24.58 -8.32
N LYS A 309 -0.41 -24.56 -8.57
CA LYS A 309 0.60 -24.79 -7.52
C LYS A 309 0.51 -23.73 -6.44
N ARG A 310 0.33 -22.45 -6.81
CA ARG A 310 0.16 -21.36 -5.85
C ARG A 310 -1.12 -21.54 -5.01
N GLN A 311 -2.25 -21.86 -5.64
CA GLN A 311 -3.50 -22.06 -4.91
C GLN A 311 -3.43 -23.25 -3.94
N LEU A 312 -2.79 -24.35 -4.34
CA LEU A 312 -2.55 -25.49 -3.42
C LEU A 312 -1.71 -25.08 -2.21
N ARG A 313 -0.67 -24.24 -2.39
CA ARG A 313 0.13 -23.71 -1.27
C ARG A 313 -0.72 -22.88 -0.31
N ILE A 314 -1.56 -22.00 -0.84
CA ILE A 314 -2.41 -21.12 -0.04
C ILE A 314 -3.43 -21.96 0.76
N TYR A 315 -4.23 -22.78 0.08
CA TYR A 315 -5.36 -23.46 0.73
C TYR A 315 -4.94 -24.66 1.59
N LEU A 316 -3.87 -25.38 1.25
CA LEU A 316 -3.47 -26.58 2.00
C LEU A 316 -2.42 -26.33 3.08
N VAL A 317 -1.69 -25.21 3.02
CA VAL A 317 -0.64 -24.89 4.01
C VAL A 317 -0.94 -23.58 4.71
N SER A 318 -1.10 -22.49 3.96
CA SER A 318 -1.25 -21.17 4.58
C SER A 318 -2.54 -21.03 5.39
N VAL A 319 -3.69 -21.41 4.83
CA VAL A 319 -4.99 -21.30 5.54
C VAL A 319 -5.01 -22.17 6.80
N PRO A 320 -4.64 -23.47 6.77
CA PRO A 320 -4.57 -24.28 7.99
C PRO A 320 -3.61 -23.73 9.04
N PHE A 321 -2.46 -23.19 8.62
CA PHE A 321 -1.51 -22.55 9.54
C PHE A 321 -2.14 -21.33 10.24
N VAL A 322 -2.82 -20.46 9.48
CA VAL A 322 -3.54 -19.30 10.05
C VAL A 322 -4.58 -19.78 11.07
N LEU A 323 -5.42 -20.75 10.70
CA LEU A 323 -6.45 -21.29 11.59
C LEU A 323 -5.87 -21.89 12.88
N LEU A 324 -4.73 -22.59 12.80
CA LEU A 324 -4.01 -23.10 13.97
C LEU A 324 -3.54 -21.95 14.88
N CYS A 325 -2.97 -20.89 14.32
CA CYS A 325 -2.55 -19.71 15.09
C CYS A 325 -3.74 -19.00 15.75
N LEU A 326 -4.89 -18.90 15.07
CA LEU A 326 -6.11 -18.34 15.66
C LEU A 326 -6.61 -19.19 16.83
N TYR A 327 -6.61 -20.52 16.69
CA TYR A 327 -6.94 -21.42 17.78
C TYR A 327 -6.01 -21.25 18.99
N LEU A 328 -4.70 -21.17 18.76
CA LEU A 328 -3.71 -20.95 19.82
C LEU A 328 -3.91 -19.60 20.52
N SER A 329 -4.25 -18.55 19.76
CA SER A 329 -4.59 -17.23 20.31
C SER A 329 -5.79 -17.31 21.27
N LEU A 330 -6.87 -17.96 20.85
CA LEU A 330 -8.04 -18.17 21.71
C LEU A 330 -7.72 -18.99 22.95
N TYR A 331 -6.84 -20.00 22.84
CA TYR A 331 -6.39 -20.77 23.98
C TYR A 331 -5.59 -19.94 24.98
N VAL A 332 -4.68 -19.06 24.51
CA VAL A 332 -3.96 -18.12 25.38
C VAL A 332 -4.90 -17.15 26.07
N MET A 333 -5.95 -16.69 25.39
CA MET A 333 -7.00 -15.86 26.00
C MET A 333 -7.73 -16.60 27.13
N MET A 334 -8.04 -17.89 26.97
CA MET A 334 -8.66 -18.67 28.05
C MET A 334 -7.74 -18.79 29.27
N ILE A 335 -6.44 -19.02 29.07
CA ILE A 335 -5.45 -19.02 30.16
C ILE A 335 -5.44 -17.67 30.90
N TYR A 336 -5.54 -16.56 30.17
CA TYR A 336 -5.62 -15.23 30.77
C TYR A 336 -6.84 -15.10 31.71
N PHE A 337 -8.02 -15.54 31.28
CA PHE A 337 -9.23 -15.49 32.12
C PHE A 337 -9.14 -16.42 33.34
N ASP A 338 -8.53 -17.59 33.19
CA ASP A 338 -8.26 -18.50 34.32
C ASP A 338 -7.30 -17.83 35.34
N MET A 339 -6.25 -17.16 34.86
CA MET A 339 -5.31 -16.41 35.71
C MET A 339 -5.98 -15.22 36.40
N GLU A 340 -6.86 -14.49 35.71
CA GLU A 340 -7.62 -13.37 36.25
C GLU A 340 -8.58 -13.84 37.36
N SER A 341 -9.29 -14.95 37.12
CA SER A 341 -10.17 -15.57 38.12
C SER A 341 -9.40 -16.03 39.36
N TRP A 342 -8.22 -16.63 39.17
CA TRP A 342 -7.33 -17.03 40.25
C TRP A 342 -6.78 -15.84 41.06
N ALA A 343 -6.40 -14.74 40.39
CA ALA A 343 -5.95 -13.54 41.06
C ALA A 343 -7.09 -12.90 41.89
N LEU A 344 -8.30 -12.88 41.34
CA LEU A 344 -9.51 -12.42 42.04
C LEU A 344 -9.83 -13.28 43.26
N SER A 345 -9.72 -14.62 43.17
CA SER A 345 -10.01 -15.49 44.32
C SER A 345 -9.07 -15.22 45.50
N ILE A 346 -7.78 -14.99 45.23
CA ILE A 346 -6.80 -14.64 46.27
C ILE A 346 -7.11 -13.27 46.89
N TYR A 347 -7.50 -12.29 46.08
CA TYR A 347 -7.89 -10.98 46.57
C TYR A 347 -9.12 -11.01 47.46
N TYR A 348 -10.13 -11.82 47.13
CA TYR A 348 -11.33 -11.98 47.94
C TYR A 348 -11.06 -12.73 49.25
N GLU A 349 -10.09 -13.65 49.30
CA GLU A 349 -9.72 -14.36 50.52
C GLU A 349 -8.96 -13.46 51.52
N ASP A 350 -8.00 -12.66 51.06
CA ASP A 350 -7.24 -11.73 51.90
C ASP A 350 -7.01 -10.38 51.20
N PRO A 351 -7.95 -9.42 51.32
CA PRO A 351 -7.83 -8.12 50.68
C PRO A 351 -6.78 -7.27 51.39
N ASN A 352 -5.58 -7.24 50.81
CA ASN A 352 -4.42 -6.49 51.28
C ASN A 352 -3.78 -5.72 50.10
N PHE A 353 -2.82 -4.86 50.39
CA PHE A 353 -2.18 -4.05 49.35
C PHE A 353 -1.52 -4.91 48.27
N TRP A 354 -0.87 -6.02 48.64
CA TRP A 354 -0.18 -6.91 47.71
C TRP A 354 -1.14 -7.71 46.83
N THR A 355 -2.26 -8.17 47.39
CA THR A 355 -3.31 -8.84 46.60
C THR A 355 -4.04 -7.86 45.70
N GLY A 356 -4.14 -6.57 46.07
CA GLY A 356 -4.59 -5.52 45.15
C GLY A 356 -3.65 -5.30 43.96
N VAL A 357 -2.33 -5.35 44.18
CA VAL A 357 -1.33 -5.29 43.10
C VAL A 357 -1.40 -6.54 42.22
N LEU A 358 -1.65 -7.71 42.79
CA LEU A 358 -1.77 -8.98 42.07
C LEU A 358 -2.86 -8.95 40.99
N LEU A 359 -3.95 -8.21 41.18
CA LEU A 359 -5.03 -8.08 40.20
C LEU A 359 -4.57 -7.52 38.85
N PHE A 360 -3.52 -6.68 38.82
CA PHE A 360 -2.99 -6.11 37.58
C PHE A 360 -2.00 -7.03 36.85
N ILE A 361 -1.43 -8.02 37.55
CA ILE A 361 -0.36 -8.86 37.01
C ILE A 361 -0.84 -9.72 35.82
N PRO A 362 -1.99 -10.43 35.85
CA PRO A 362 -2.48 -11.19 34.71
C PRO A 362 -2.65 -10.34 33.45
N SER A 363 -3.23 -9.13 33.57
CA SER A 363 -3.44 -8.24 32.43
C SER A 363 -2.12 -7.74 31.83
N ILE A 364 -1.12 -7.42 32.66
CA ILE A 364 0.22 -7.02 32.18
C ILE A 364 0.91 -8.18 31.45
N ILE A 365 0.86 -9.39 32.01
CA ILE A 365 1.44 -10.59 31.39
C ILE A 365 0.76 -10.85 30.04
N TYR A 366 -0.58 -10.80 30.01
CA TYR A 366 -1.34 -11.00 28.77
C TYR A 366 -0.98 -9.97 27.70
N ALA A 367 -0.89 -8.69 28.05
CA ALA A 367 -0.48 -7.64 27.11
C ALA A 367 0.91 -7.90 26.51
N VAL A 368 1.89 -8.32 27.32
CA VAL A 368 3.24 -8.66 26.85
C VAL A 368 3.23 -9.90 25.94
N VAL A 369 2.46 -10.92 26.31
CA VAL A 369 2.32 -12.16 25.51
C VAL A 369 1.69 -11.86 24.15
N ILE A 370 0.63 -11.05 24.09
CA ILE A 370 -0.03 -10.68 22.84
C ILE A 370 0.91 -9.91 21.92
N GLU A 371 1.67 -8.95 22.44
CA GLU A 371 2.64 -8.20 21.62
C GLU A 371 3.72 -9.12 21.04
N PHE A 372 4.24 -10.05 21.85
CA PHE A 372 5.19 -11.06 21.39
C PHE A 372 4.59 -12.00 20.33
N MET A 373 3.33 -12.42 20.51
CA MET A 373 2.61 -13.26 19.55
C MET A 373 2.37 -12.54 18.22
N ASN A 374 1.99 -11.27 18.25
CA ASN A 374 1.80 -10.43 17.05
C ASN A 374 3.10 -10.34 16.24
N LEU A 375 4.23 -10.08 16.92
CA LEU A 375 5.55 -10.03 16.27
C LEU A 375 5.93 -11.37 15.64
N LEU A 376 5.79 -12.46 16.38
CA LEU A 376 6.13 -13.81 15.91
C LEU A 376 5.25 -14.22 14.73
N TYR A 377 3.95 -13.94 14.80
CA TYR A 377 3.00 -14.25 13.74
C TYR A 377 3.27 -13.44 12.48
N ARG A 378 3.58 -12.13 12.60
CA ARG A 378 3.93 -11.29 11.44
C ARG A 378 5.14 -11.86 10.70
N TYR A 379 6.19 -12.22 11.43
CA TYR A 379 7.37 -12.86 10.85
C TYR A 379 7.03 -14.18 10.13
N ALA A 380 6.20 -15.03 10.74
CA ALA A 380 5.75 -16.27 10.13
C ALA A 380 4.88 -16.02 8.88
N ALA A 381 3.97 -15.05 8.93
CA ALA A 381 3.09 -14.67 7.83
C ALA A 381 3.88 -14.12 6.64
N GLU A 382 4.94 -13.35 6.87
CA GLU A 382 5.85 -12.88 5.81
C GLU A 382 6.59 -14.04 5.14
N ILE A 383 7.15 -14.98 5.91
CA ILE A 383 7.81 -16.17 5.35
C ILE A 383 6.83 -16.98 4.50
N LEU A 384 5.64 -17.24 5.04
CA LEU A 384 4.62 -18.03 4.39
C LEU A 384 4.13 -17.37 3.09
N THR A 385 3.87 -16.06 3.12
CA THR A 385 3.42 -15.30 1.94
C THR A 385 4.53 -15.15 0.89
N ASN A 386 5.80 -15.08 1.32
CA ASN A 386 6.94 -15.15 0.39
C ASN A 386 7.02 -16.52 -0.29
N TRP A 387 6.75 -17.60 0.46
CA TRP A 387 6.73 -18.96 -0.05
C TRP A 387 5.55 -19.24 -1.00
N GLU A 388 4.43 -18.55 -0.87
CA GLU A 388 3.30 -18.60 -1.81
C GLU A 388 3.67 -18.14 -3.23
N ASN A 389 4.75 -17.35 -3.39
CA ASN A 389 5.29 -16.91 -4.67
C ASN A 389 4.28 -16.13 -5.54
N HIS A 390 3.79 -15.01 -5.00
CA HIS A 390 2.94 -14.05 -5.73
C HIS A 390 3.71 -13.32 -6.84
N ARG A 391 3.06 -13.12 -8.00
CA ARG A 391 3.65 -12.41 -9.16
C ARG A 391 3.76 -10.91 -8.91
N LEU A 392 2.69 -10.28 -8.46
CA LEU A 392 2.60 -8.83 -8.26
C LEU A 392 2.85 -8.46 -6.80
N GLU A 393 3.42 -7.27 -6.58
CA GLU A 393 3.62 -6.75 -5.22
C GLU A 393 2.29 -6.48 -4.51
N SER A 394 1.32 -5.87 -5.20
CA SER A 394 -0.03 -5.65 -4.68
C SER A 394 -0.71 -6.95 -4.22
N SER A 395 -0.60 -8.04 -4.98
CA SER A 395 -1.13 -9.35 -4.59
C SER A 395 -0.43 -9.92 -3.36
N PHE A 396 0.90 -9.79 -3.28
CA PHE A 396 1.68 -10.21 -2.11
C PHE A 396 1.23 -9.45 -0.86
N GLN A 397 1.16 -8.12 -0.95
CA GLN A 397 0.75 -7.25 0.15
C GLN A 397 -0.67 -7.58 0.61
N ASN A 398 -1.65 -7.68 -0.30
CA ASN A 398 -3.03 -8.02 0.05
C ASN A 398 -3.16 -9.34 0.85
N HIS A 399 -2.40 -10.38 0.46
CA HIS A 399 -2.43 -11.66 1.17
C HIS A 399 -1.69 -11.61 2.51
N LEU A 400 -0.62 -10.83 2.61
CA LEU A 400 0.09 -10.62 3.88
C LEU A 400 -0.80 -9.84 4.86
N VAL A 401 -1.36 -8.71 4.40
CA VAL A 401 -2.30 -7.87 5.15
C VAL A 401 -3.46 -8.72 5.68
N LEU A 402 -4.11 -9.52 4.83
CA LEU A 402 -5.22 -10.36 5.24
C LEU A 402 -4.85 -11.34 6.37
N LYS A 403 -3.68 -12.01 6.27
CA LYS A 403 -3.23 -12.97 7.30
C LYS A 403 -2.99 -12.29 8.63
N VAL A 404 -2.28 -11.17 8.63
CA VAL A 404 -1.92 -10.40 9.84
C VAL A 404 -3.16 -9.73 10.45
N LEU A 405 -4.05 -9.21 9.60
CA LEU A 405 -5.29 -8.58 10.03
C LEU A 405 -6.21 -9.53 10.78
N VAL A 406 -6.47 -10.73 10.24
CA VAL A 406 -7.36 -11.71 10.91
C VAL A 406 -6.80 -12.13 12.27
N PHE A 407 -5.48 -12.31 12.37
CA PHE A 407 -4.82 -12.64 13.63
C PHE A 407 -4.91 -11.50 14.66
N ASN A 408 -4.58 -10.27 14.25
CA ASN A 408 -4.67 -9.11 15.13
C ASN A 408 -6.13 -8.83 15.55
N PHE A 409 -7.09 -9.01 14.64
CA PHE A 409 -8.51 -8.89 14.96
C PHE A 409 -8.91 -9.84 16.09
N VAL A 410 -8.55 -11.14 16.00
CA VAL A 410 -8.86 -12.11 17.06
C VAL A 410 -8.14 -11.74 18.35
N ASN A 411 -6.85 -11.41 18.32
CA ASN A 411 -6.10 -11.03 19.53
C ASN A 411 -6.66 -9.79 20.24
N CYS A 412 -7.12 -8.79 19.48
CA CYS A 412 -7.64 -7.55 20.05
C CYS A 412 -9.10 -7.67 20.52
N PHE A 413 -9.96 -8.35 19.75
CA PHE A 413 -11.40 -8.36 20.00
C PHE A 413 -11.92 -9.61 20.70
N ALA A 414 -11.20 -10.74 20.69
CA ALA A 414 -11.71 -11.98 21.30
C ALA A 414 -11.97 -11.83 22.81
N SER A 415 -11.09 -11.13 23.54
CA SER A 415 -11.30 -10.88 24.98
C SER A 415 -12.53 -10.00 25.22
N LEU A 416 -12.75 -8.98 24.39
CA LEU A 416 -13.93 -8.12 24.45
C LEU A 416 -15.20 -8.89 24.11
N PHE A 417 -15.17 -9.75 23.10
CA PHE A 417 -16.29 -10.64 22.76
C PHE A 417 -16.59 -11.63 23.89
N TYR A 418 -15.56 -12.15 24.56
CA TYR A 418 -15.72 -13.02 25.72
C TYR A 418 -16.38 -12.28 26.89
N ILE A 419 -15.92 -11.08 27.23
CA ILE A 419 -16.55 -10.23 28.26
C ILE A 419 -18.01 -9.93 27.90
N ALA A 420 -18.27 -9.55 26.65
CA ALA A 420 -19.58 -9.12 26.20
C ALA A 420 -20.62 -10.27 26.15
N PHE A 421 -20.23 -11.42 25.58
CA PHE A 421 -21.19 -12.48 25.22
C PHE A 421 -21.14 -13.70 26.13
N VAL A 422 -19.99 -14.00 26.75
CA VAL A 422 -19.83 -15.13 27.68
C VAL A 422 -20.03 -14.66 29.12
N MET A 423 -19.27 -13.66 29.57
CA MET A 423 -19.40 -13.14 30.95
C MET A 423 -20.61 -12.22 31.12
N GLN A 424 -21.04 -11.55 30.05
CA GLN A 424 -22.17 -10.62 30.03
C GLN A 424 -22.02 -9.44 31.01
N ASP A 425 -20.78 -9.03 31.30
CA ASP A 425 -20.48 -7.90 32.18
C ASP A 425 -20.23 -6.62 31.35
N MET A 426 -21.26 -5.80 31.23
CA MET A 426 -21.22 -4.55 30.48
C MET A 426 -20.35 -3.47 31.15
N MET A 427 -20.22 -3.51 32.48
CA MET A 427 -19.36 -2.56 33.19
C MET A 427 -17.89 -2.89 32.93
N LEU A 428 -17.51 -4.16 33.07
CA LEU A 428 -16.17 -4.63 32.74
C LEU A 428 -15.85 -4.32 31.27
N LEU A 429 -16.79 -4.58 30.35
CA LEU A 429 -16.60 -4.27 28.93
C LEU A 429 -16.32 -2.78 28.70
N ARG A 430 -17.09 -1.89 29.34
CA ARG A 430 -16.91 -0.43 29.25
C ARG A 430 -15.55 0.01 29.79
N HIS A 431 -15.13 -0.54 30.93
CA HIS A 431 -13.82 -0.24 31.52
C HIS A 431 -12.68 -0.74 30.62
N SER A 432 -12.75 -2.00 30.14
CA SER A 432 -11.75 -2.57 29.23
C SER A 432 -11.64 -1.76 27.93
N LEU A 433 -12.76 -1.37 27.32
CA LEU A 433 -12.77 -0.51 26.12
C LEU A 433 -12.14 0.85 26.37
N ALA A 434 -12.50 1.51 27.48
CA ALA A 434 -11.92 2.82 27.82
C ALA A 434 -10.41 2.72 28.06
N THR A 435 -9.94 1.69 28.77
CA THR A 435 -8.51 1.45 28.99
C THR A 435 -7.78 1.18 27.67
N LEU A 436 -8.34 0.36 26.77
CA LEU A 436 -7.72 0.13 25.46
C LEU A 436 -7.67 1.42 24.61
N LEU A 437 -8.75 2.19 24.55
CA LEU A 437 -8.83 3.43 23.76
C LEU A 437 -8.00 4.58 24.33
N ILE A 438 -7.69 4.60 25.63
CA ILE A 438 -6.90 5.67 26.24
C ILE A 438 -5.45 5.23 26.39
N THR A 439 -5.22 4.11 27.08
CA THR A 439 -3.88 3.65 27.45
C THR A 439 -3.12 3.13 26.24
N SER A 440 -3.74 2.32 25.37
CA SER A 440 -3.05 1.81 24.17
C SER A 440 -2.69 2.95 23.23
N GLN A 441 -3.57 3.94 23.06
CA GLN A 441 -3.34 5.06 22.15
C GLN A 441 -2.19 5.95 22.64
N ILE A 442 -2.15 6.27 23.93
CA ILE A 442 -1.02 7.02 24.51
C ILE A 442 0.30 6.26 24.35
N LEU A 443 0.29 4.95 24.62
CA LEU A 443 1.49 4.11 24.49
C LEU A 443 1.95 4.00 23.03
N ASN A 444 1.03 3.82 22.09
CA ASN A 444 1.32 3.78 20.66
C ASN A 444 1.99 5.08 20.21
N GLN A 445 1.42 6.23 20.53
CA GLN A 445 2.00 7.53 20.16
C GLN A 445 3.43 7.72 20.68
N VAL A 446 3.71 7.23 21.89
CA VAL A 446 5.06 7.27 22.46
C VAL A 446 6.01 6.34 21.70
N MET A 447 5.59 5.11 21.42
CA MET A 447 6.40 4.10 20.76
C MET A 447 6.63 4.36 19.27
N GLU A 448 5.68 5.02 18.62
CA GLU A 448 5.64 5.24 17.17
C GLU A 448 6.38 6.49 16.71
N ALA A 449 6.16 7.62 17.39
CA ALA A 449 6.79 8.89 16.99
C ALA A 449 7.83 9.37 18.00
N PHE A 450 7.47 9.44 19.29
CA PHE A 450 8.31 10.13 20.28
C PHE A 450 9.63 9.40 20.54
N LEU A 451 9.58 8.10 20.85
CA LEU A 451 10.75 7.29 21.15
C LEU A 451 11.68 7.16 19.93
N PRO A 452 11.19 6.82 18.72
CA PRO A 452 12.04 6.76 17.53
C PRO A 452 12.68 8.10 17.20
N TYR A 453 11.95 9.22 17.31
CA TYR A 453 12.54 10.54 17.11
C TYR A 453 13.64 10.86 18.11
N TRP A 454 13.43 10.58 19.39
CA TRP A 454 14.44 10.84 20.41
C TRP A 454 15.70 10.01 20.18
N LEU A 455 15.54 8.73 19.81
CA LEU A 455 16.64 7.85 19.41
C LEU A 455 17.34 8.38 18.16
N GLN A 456 16.58 8.80 17.14
CA GLN A 456 17.12 9.32 15.88
C GLN A 456 17.86 10.64 16.09
N ARG A 457 17.32 11.56 16.90
CA ARG A 457 17.98 12.82 17.24
C ARG A 457 19.29 12.60 17.98
N ARG A 458 19.33 11.62 18.90
CA ARG A 458 20.57 11.20 19.57
C ARG A 458 21.58 10.61 18.58
N ARG A 459 21.14 9.78 17.63
CA ARG A 459 21.98 9.21 16.56
C ARG A 459 22.52 10.30 15.64
N ASN A 460 21.67 11.19 15.12
CA ASN A 460 22.05 12.29 14.24
C ASN A 460 23.11 13.21 14.87
N LYS A 461 22.99 13.51 16.18
CA LYS A 461 24.04 14.26 16.92
C LYS A 461 25.38 13.51 16.97
N LYS A 462 25.36 12.19 17.16
CA LYS A 462 26.59 11.35 17.14
C LYS A 462 27.21 11.30 15.75
N VAL A 463 26.40 11.08 14.71
CA VAL A 463 26.87 11.01 13.31
C VAL A 463 27.43 12.36 12.87
N HIS A 464 26.73 13.48 13.12
CA HIS A 464 27.27 14.82 12.83
C HIS A 464 28.64 15.05 13.49
N LYS A 465 28.78 14.67 14.77
CA LYS A 465 30.06 14.79 15.48
C LYS A 465 31.14 13.89 14.86
N LYS A 466 30.79 12.71 14.35
CA LYS A 466 31.72 11.79 13.67
C LYS A 466 32.12 12.30 12.28
N VAL A 467 31.15 12.74 11.48
CA VAL A 467 31.36 13.30 10.14
C VAL A 467 32.25 14.54 10.22
N ARG A 468 31.95 15.48 11.14
CA ARG A 468 32.78 16.67 11.38
C ARG A 468 34.22 16.33 11.79
N ARG A 469 34.43 15.21 12.50
CA ARG A 469 35.79 14.74 12.84
C ARG A 469 36.55 14.16 11.64
N ILE A 470 35.86 13.48 10.72
CA ILE A 470 36.48 12.78 9.58
C ILE A 470 36.74 13.73 8.41
N LEU A 471 35.77 14.59 8.07
CA LEU A 471 35.82 15.45 6.89
C LEU A 471 36.39 16.86 7.16
N GLY A 472 36.65 17.19 8.43
CA GLY A 472 37.04 18.54 8.85
C GLY A 472 35.93 19.57 8.58
N ASP A 473 36.30 20.86 8.56
CA ASP A 473 35.35 21.98 8.30
C ASP A 473 34.97 22.11 6.82
N LYS A 474 35.58 21.33 5.90
CA LYS A 474 35.17 21.26 4.49
C LYS A 474 34.03 20.25 4.34
N GLU A 475 32.87 20.61 4.89
CA GLU A 475 31.65 19.80 4.79
C GLU A 475 31.24 19.68 3.30
N LEU A 476 31.23 18.47 2.73
CA LEU A 476 30.44 18.16 1.52
C LEU A 476 29.01 17.82 2.01
N PRO A 477 28.02 18.71 1.82
CA PRO A 477 26.69 18.57 2.43
C PRO A 477 25.97 17.26 2.06
N LEU A 478 26.27 16.74 0.86
CA LEU A 478 25.66 15.54 0.30
C LEU A 478 26.18 14.24 0.93
N VAL A 479 27.50 14.10 1.12
CA VAL A 479 28.07 12.87 1.72
C VAL A 479 27.60 12.70 3.16
N ALA A 480 27.54 13.82 3.90
CA ALA A 480 26.98 13.84 5.25
C ALA A 480 25.49 13.45 5.26
N GLN A 481 24.71 13.93 4.28
CA GLN A 481 23.31 13.58 4.14
C GLN A 481 23.11 12.09 3.88
N VAL A 482 23.82 11.54 2.89
CA VAL A 482 23.71 10.12 2.51
C VAL A 482 24.03 9.22 3.70
N GLN A 483 25.07 9.55 4.48
CA GLN A 483 25.42 8.76 5.66
C GLN A 483 24.35 8.85 6.76
N LEU A 484 23.77 10.03 6.99
CA LEU A 484 22.70 10.20 7.97
C LEU A 484 21.45 9.42 7.58
N GLU A 485 21.03 9.51 6.32
CA GLU A 485 19.87 8.80 5.79
C GLU A 485 20.12 7.28 5.72
N SER A 486 21.36 6.83 5.49
CA SER A 486 21.70 5.41 5.52
C SER A 486 21.45 4.77 6.90
N ASP A 487 21.67 5.53 7.99
CA ASP A 487 21.49 5.08 9.37
C ASP A 487 20.04 5.25 9.89
N MET A 488 19.14 5.87 9.11
CA MET A 488 17.72 6.01 9.47
C MET A 488 16.97 4.67 9.34
N ASN A 489 15.83 4.56 10.02
CA ASN A 489 14.99 3.37 9.89
C ASN A 489 14.27 3.38 8.53
N THR A 490 13.99 2.20 7.95
CA THR A 490 13.21 2.07 6.72
C THR A 490 11.73 1.98 7.05
N TYR A 491 10.90 2.74 6.35
CA TYR A 491 9.45 2.62 6.45
C TYR A 491 8.99 1.34 5.75
N LEU A 492 8.32 0.44 6.48
CA LEU A 492 7.93 -0.90 6.00
C LEU A 492 6.61 -0.91 5.20
N GLY A 493 5.98 0.24 5.04
CA GLY A 493 4.71 0.41 4.33
C GLY A 493 3.57 0.86 5.26
N THR A 494 2.42 1.18 4.67
CA THR A 494 1.23 1.74 5.36
C THR A 494 0.43 0.71 6.14
N PHE A 495 0.91 -0.53 6.26
CA PHE A 495 0.16 -1.62 6.89
C PHE A 495 -0.16 -1.32 8.36
N ASP A 496 0.84 -0.96 9.16
CA ASP A 496 0.67 -0.71 10.59
C ASP A 496 -0.22 0.52 10.82
N ASP A 497 -0.03 1.57 10.01
CA ASP A 497 -0.82 2.79 10.08
C ASP A 497 -2.31 2.53 9.76
N TYR A 498 -2.62 1.76 8.71
CA TYR A 498 -4.01 1.35 8.42
C TYR A 498 -4.57 0.36 9.44
N LEU A 499 -3.74 -0.52 9.99
CA LEU A 499 -4.15 -1.48 11.03
C LEU A 499 -4.65 -0.73 12.27
N GLU A 500 -3.94 0.33 12.68
CA GLU A 500 -4.39 1.17 13.79
C GLU A 500 -5.79 1.74 13.52
N GLN A 501 -5.97 2.39 12.36
CA GLN A 501 -7.27 2.96 11.98
C GLN A 501 -8.38 1.90 11.90
N PHE A 502 -8.04 0.69 11.45
CA PHE A 502 -8.95 -0.43 11.40
C PHE A 502 -9.39 -0.90 12.80
N LEU A 503 -8.45 -1.02 13.75
CA LEU A 503 -8.77 -1.37 15.14
C LEU A 503 -9.61 -0.29 15.82
N LEU A 504 -9.27 0.99 15.61
CA LEU A 504 -10.05 2.13 16.10
C LEU A 504 -11.48 2.13 15.56
N PHE A 505 -11.65 1.87 14.26
CA PHE A 505 -12.97 1.68 13.67
C PHE A 505 -13.71 0.49 14.27
N GLY A 506 -13.02 -0.62 14.54
CA GLY A 506 -13.61 -1.78 15.23
C GLY A 506 -14.13 -1.44 16.63
N TYR A 507 -13.33 -0.74 17.46
CA TYR A 507 -13.78 -0.32 18.79
C TYR A 507 -15.01 0.59 18.75
N VAL A 508 -15.06 1.52 17.79
CA VAL A 508 -16.22 2.41 17.62
C VAL A 508 -17.43 1.66 17.07
N SER A 509 -17.27 0.83 16.05
CA SER A 509 -18.39 0.21 15.34
C SER A 509 -19.00 -0.98 16.08
N LEU A 510 -18.17 -1.88 16.65
CA LEU A 510 -18.63 -3.10 17.32
C LEU A 510 -19.34 -2.81 18.66
N PHE A 511 -18.79 -1.88 19.46
CA PHE A 511 -19.22 -1.66 20.83
C PHE A 511 -19.81 -0.26 21.08
N SER A 512 -20.30 0.40 20.03
CA SER A 512 -20.86 1.75 20.11
C SER A 512 -21.94 1.85 21.19
N CYS A 513 -22.83 0.87 21.26
CA CYS A 513 -23.95 0.89 22.21
C CYS A 513 -23.48 0.86 23.67
N VAL A 514 -22.36 0.21 23.96
CA VAL A 514 -21.85 0.09 25.34
C VAL A 514 -21.00 1.29 25.71
N TYR A 515 -20.25 1.85 24.75
CA TYR A 515 -19.40 3.01 25.00
C TYR A 515 -19.52 4.10 23.91
N PRO A 516 -20.60 4.91 23.94
CA PRO A 516 -20.85 5.95 22.93
C PRO A 516 -19.76 7.03 22.84
N LEU A 517 -18.97 7.21 23.91
CA LEU A 517 -17.86 8.17 23.95
C LEU A 517 -16.65 7.71 23.11
N ALA A 518 -16.61 6.45 22.67
CA ALA A 518 -15.51 5.90 21.86
C ALA A 518 -15.18 6.78 20.66
N ALA A 519 -16.20 7.23 19.90
CA ALA A 519 -16.00 8.06 18.72
C ALA A 519 -15.28 9.38 19.02
N LEU A 520 -15.56 10.02 20.17
CA LEU A 520 -14.86 11.24 20.58
C LEU A 520 -13.38 10.96 20.88
N LEU A 521 -13.08 9.88 21.60
CA LEU A 521 -11.70 9.51 21.90
C LEU A 521 -10.91 9.21 20.63
N VAL A 522 -11.52 8.52 19.66
CA VAL A 522 -10.88 8.24 18.37
C VAL A 522 -10.63 9.53 17.58
N ILE A 523 -11.55 10.50 17.59
CA ILE A 523 -11.31 11.81 16.95
C ILE A 523 -10.10 12.50 17.58
N LEU A 524 -10.02 12.53 18.91
CA LEU A 524 -8.88 13.15 19.61
C LEU A 524 -7.57 12.43 19.28
N ASN A 525 -7.59 11.10 19.23
CA ASN A 525 -6.43 10.31 18.81
C ASN A 525 -6.02 10.65 17.38
N ASN A 526 -6.96 10.60 16.43
CA ASN A 526 -6.66 10.84 15.02
C ASN A 526 -6.18 12.27 14.76
N MET A 527 -6.65 13.26 15.52
CA MET A 527 -6.12 14.63 15.45
C MET A 527 -4.64 14.68 15.84
N THR A 528 -4.22 13.92 16.87
CA THR A 528 -2.80 13.79 17.20
C THR A 528 -2.04 12.94 16.19
N GLU A 529 -2.68 11.91 15.64
CA GLU A 529 -2.12 10.96 14.69
C GLU A 529 -1.67 11.62 13.40
N VAL A 530 -2.52 12.49 12.83
CA VAL A 530 -2.19 13.26 11.62
C VAL A 530 -0.84 13.98 11.76
N TYR A 531 -0.57 14.56 12.93
CA TYR A 531 0.69 15.26 13.19
C TYR A 531 1.83 14.32 13.57
N SER A 532 1.54 13.27 14.34
CA SER A 532 2.50 12.23 14.76
C SER A 532 3.10 11.53 13.54
N ASP A 533 2.25 11.07 12.63
CA ASP A 533 2.62 10.42 11.38
C ASP A 533 3.33 11.35 10.41
N ALA A 534 2.83 12.58 10.24
CA ALA A 534 3.51 13.57 9.41
C ALA A 534 4.95 13.81 9.89
N PHE A 535 5.13 13.92 11.21
CA PHE A 535 6.43 14.10 11.83
C PHE A 535 7.33 12.87 11.67
N LYS A 536 6.78 11.67 11.90
CA LYS A 536 7.43 10.37 11.71
C LYS A 536 8.01 10.24 10.30
N MET A 537 7.21 10.57 9.28
CA MET A 537 7.62 10.53 7.88
C MET A 537 8.67 11.59 7.49
N CYS A 538 8.71 12.72 8.20
CA CYS A 538 9.67 13.78 7.91
C CYS A 538 11.02 13.61 8.63
N HIS A 539 11.07 12.98 9.81
CA HIS A 539 12.25 13.03 10.68
C HIS A 539 12.77 11.68 11.18
N VAL A 540 11.96 10.62 11.11
CA VAL A 540 12.30 9.30 11.69
C VAL A 540 12.73 8.32 10.62
N TYR A 541 11.96 8.22 9.54
CA TYR A 541 12.20 7.26 8.47
C TYR A 541 13.00 7.85 7.31
N LYS A 542 13.71 6.98 6.61
CA LYS A 542 14.16 7.24 5.24
C LYS A 542 12.96 7.52 4.37
N ARG A 543 13.18 8.26 3.29
CA ARG A 543 12.17 8.44 2.26
C ARG A 543 11.73 7.07 1.73
N PRO A 544 10.45 6.72 1.78
CA PRO A 544 9.96 5.53 1.10
C PRO A 544 9.95 5.78 -0.41
N PHE A 545 10.10 4.71 -1.19
CA PHE A 545 9.78 4.79 -2.62
C PHE A 545 8.28 5.01 -2.79
N SER A 546 7.89 5.83 -3.77
CA SER A 546 6.48 6.02 -4.08
C SER A 546 5.89 4.75 -4.67
N GLU A 547 4.75 4.32 -4.15
CA GLU A 547 3.98 3.23 -4.71
C GLU A 547 2.66 3.79 -5.27
N PRO A 548 2.43 3.64 -6.58
CA PRO A 548 1.19 4.07 -7.21
C PRO A 548 0.01 3.28 -6.68
N ALA A 549 -0.95 3.97 -6.06
CA ALA A 549 -2.16 3.39 -5.50
C ALA A 549 -3.40 4.06 -6.07
N SER A 550 -4.44 3.26 -6.37
CA SER A 550 -5.76 3.74 -6.82
C SER A 550 -6.84 3.57 -5.76
N ASP A 551 -6.58 2.76 -4.75
CA ASP A 551 -7.48 2.38 -3.67
C ASP A 551 -6.66 2.04 -2.42
N ILE A 552 -7.34 1.87 -1.28
CA ILE A 552 -6.73 1.39 -0.03
C ILE A 552 -6.48 -0.13 -0.04
N GLY A 553 -6.65 -0.79 -1.19
CA GLY A 553 -6.48 -2.23 -1.37
C GLY A 553 -7.45 -3.06 -0.54
N VAL A 554 -6.92 -4.14 0.06
CA VAL A 554 -7.69 -5.10 0.87
C VAL A 554 -8.32 -4.47 2.13
N TRP A 555 -7.83 -3.30 2.56
CA TRP A 555 -8.41 -2.60 3.71
C TRP A 555 -9.88 -2.25 3.51
N GLN A 556 -10.31 -1.91 2.27
CA GLN A 556 -11.72 -1.65 1.99
C GLN A 556 -12.61 -2.83 2.38
N LEU A 557 -12.23 -4.04 1.93
CA LEU A 557 -12.92 -5.27 2.28
C LEU A 557 -12.89 -5.52 3.80
N ALA A 558 -11.77 -5.23 4.45
CA ALA A 558 -11.66 -5.39 5.90
C ALA A 558 -12.63 -4.47 6.67
N PHE A 559 -12.66 -3.17 6.35
CA PHE A 559 -13.58 -2.22 6.97
C PHE A 559 -15.05 -2.57 6.71
N GLU A 560 -15.39 -3.01 5.49
CA GLU A 560 -16.75 -3.48 5.16
C GLU A 560 -17.13 -4.73 5.96
N THR A 561 -16.20 -5.68 6.11
CA THR A 561 -16.39 -6.90 6.90
C THR A 561 -16.57 -6.57 8.38
N MET A 562 -15.74 -5.68 8.93
CA MET A 562 -15.88 -5.20 10.31
C MET A 562 -17.24 -4.54 10.52
N SER A 563 -17.69 -3.72 9.57
CA SER A 563 -19.00 -3.08 9.63
C SER A 563 -20.16 -4.08 9.54
N ALA A 564 -20.00 -5.20 8.83
CA ALA A 564 -20.98 -6.29 8.83
C ALA A 564 -20.99 -7.04 10.17
N ILE A 565 -19.82 -7.34 10.76
CA ILE A 565 -19.70 -7.95 12.09
C ILE A 565 -20.29 -7.01 13.17
N ALA A 566 -20.18 -5.69 12.98
CA ALA A 566 -20.79 -4.70 13.87
C ALA A 566 -22.32 -4.78 13.89
N VAL A 567 -22.99 -5.12 12.78
CA VAL A 567 -24.45 -5.35 12.78
C VAL A 567 -24.79 -6.48 13.75
N VAL A 568 -24.13 -7.63 13.58
CA VAL A 568 -24.35 -8.82 14.43
C VAL A 568 -24.05 -8.50 15.90
N THR A 569 -22.92 -7.84 16.16
CA THR A 569 -22.47 -7.49 17.51
C THR A 569 -23.47 -6.56 18.21
N ASN A 570 -23.90 -5.48 17.55
CA ASN A 570 -24.84 -4.53 18.16
C ASN A 570 -26.23 -5.16 18.37
N CYS A 571 -26.73 -5.96 17.42
CA CYS A 571 -28.00 -6.68 17.60
C CYS A 571 -27.95 -7.66 18.77
N ALA A 572 -26.85 -8.40 18.91
CA ALA A 572 -26.66 -9.33 20.03
C ALA A 572 -26.55 -8.60 21.38
N LEU A 573 -25.79 -7.49 21.46
CA LEU A 573 -25.67 -6.68 22.66
C LEU A 573 -27.02 -6.10 23.10
N ILE A 574 -27.82 -5.61 22.16
CA ILE A 574 -29.17 -5.11 22.43
C ILE A 574 -30.07 -6.25 22.95
N GLY A 575 -30.04 -7.41 22.30
CA GLY A 575 -30.83 -8.58 22.71
C GLY A 575 -30.48 -9.11 24.10
N LEU A 576 -29.22 -8.96 24.53
CA LEU A 576 -28.77 -9.36 25.87
C LEU A 576 -29.14 -8.35 26.97
N SER A 577 -29.55 -7.14 26.61
CA SER A 577 -29.87 -6.09 27.59
C SER A 577 -31.06 -6.49 28.48
N PRO A 578 -31.03 -6.16 29.79
CA PRO A 578 -32.13 -6.48 30.72
C PRO A 578 -33.48 -5.90 30.27
N GLN A 579 -33.46 -4.75 29.62
CA GLN A 579 -34.65 -4.05 29.14
C GLN A 579 -35.37 -4.83 28.04
N VAL A 580 -34.62 -5.42 27.10
CA VAL A 580 -35.20 -6.26 26.04
C VAL A 580 -35.71 -7.58 26.60
N LYS A 581 -34.94 -8.21 27.49
CA LYS A 581 -35.36 -9.44 28.17
C LYS A 581 -36.66 -9.24 28.94
N ALA A 582 -36.90 -8.06 29.49
CA ALA A 582 -38.15 -7.74 30.19
C ALA A 582 -39.40 -7.75 29.27
N TYR A 583 -39.26 -7.52 27.96
CA TYR A 583 -40.37 -7.64 27.00
C TYR A 583 -40.71 -9.09 26.65
N PHE A 584 -39.78 -10.03 26.86
CA PHE A 584 -39.93 -11.46 26.55
C PHE A 584 -39.63 -12.36 27.77
N PRO A 585 -40.41 -12.26 28.88
CA PRO A 585 -40.06 -12.88 30.15
C PRO A 585 -40.11 -14.43 30.17
N GLU A 586 -40.86 -15.07 29.27
CA GLU A 586 -41.08 -16.53 29.28
C GLU A 586 -40.61 -17.26 28.02
N ALA A 587 -40.10 -16.55 27.01
CA ALA A 587 -39.81 -17.12 25.69
C ALA A 587 -38.49 -16.62 25.09
N ASP A 588 -37.36 -17.11 25.60
CA ASP A 588 -36.01 -16.81 25.08
C ASP A 588 -35.87 -17.12 23.58
N THR A 589 -36.57 -18.14 23.09
CA THR A 589 -36.57 -18.51 21.67
C THR A 589 -37.20 -17.43 20.80
N GLN A 590 -38.29 -16.80 21.26
CA GLN A 590 -38.95 -15.70 20.54
C GLN A 590 -38.07 -14.45 20.52
N LEU A 591 -37.38 -14.17 21.62
CA LEU A 591 -36.39 -13.10 21.69
C LEU A 591 -35.28 -13.29 20.66
N ILE A 592 -34.64 -14.47 20.64
CA ILE A 592 -33.56 -14.77 19.69
C ILE A 592 -34.05 -14.67 18.25
N LEU A 593 -35.20 -15.26 17.92
CA LEU A 593 -35.76 -15.17 16.57
C LEU A 593 -36.07 -13.73 16.16
N THR A 594 -36.55 -12.90 17.09
CA THR A 594 -36.82 -11.48 16.82
C THR A 594 -35.53 -10.70 16.57
N VAL A 595 -34.50 -10.91 17.38
CA VAL A 595 -33.18 -10.28 17.21
C VAL A 595 -32.54 -10.68 15.89
N VAL A 596 -32.58 -11.97 15.54
CA VAL A 596 -32.07 -12.49 14.26
C VAL A 596 -32.86 -11.91 13.07
N ALA A 597 -34.19 -11.81 13.18
CA ALA A 597 -35.00 -11.20 12.13
C ALA A 597 -34.64 -9.72 11.90
N ILE A 598 -34.46 -8.94 12.98
CA ILE A 598 -34.02 -7.54 12.92
C ILE A 598 -32.63 -7.45 12.30
N GLU A 599 -31.71 -8.33 12.70
CA GLU A 599 -30.34 -8.40 12.18
C GLU A 599 -30.32 -8.66 10.66
N HIS A 600 -31.12 -9.61 10.15
CA HIS A 600 -31.24 -9.85 8.71
C HIS A 600 -31.83 -8.64 7.95
N VAL A 601 -32.80 -7.94 8.55
CA VAL A 601 -33.36 -6.71 7.95
C VAL A 601 -32.30 -5.61 7.86
N LEU A 602 -31.50 -5.43 8.91
CA LEU A 602 -30.43 -4.44 8.95
C LEU A 602 -29.29 -4.79 7.98
N LEU A 603 -28.90 -6.06 7.88
CA LEU A 603 -27.94 -6.52 6.87
C LEU A 603 -28.46 -6.32 5.45
N ALA A 604 -29.72 -6.69 5.17
CA ALA A 604 -30.33 -6.47 3.86
C ALA A 604 -30.34 -4.98 3.51
N PHE A 605 -30.75 -4.12 4.45
CA PHE A 605 -30.75 -2.68 4.24
C PHE A 605 -29.35 -2.11 4.01
N LYS A 606 -28.35 -2.60 4.75
CA LYS A 606 -26.92 -2.27 4.55
C LYS A 606 -26.47 -2.61 3.13
N PHE A 607 -26.73 -3.83 2.64
CA PHE A 607 -26.35 -4.23 1.29
C PHE A 607 -27.09 -3.43 0.21
N ILE A 608 -28.38 -3.11 0.44
CA ILE A 608 -29.15 -2.24 -0.46
C ILE A 608 -28.52 -0.85 -0.53
N LEU A 609 -28.15 -0.26 0.62
CA LEU A 609 -27.54 1.06 0.65
C LEU A 609 -26.18 1.07 -0.05
N ALA A 610 -25.35 0.05 0.19
CA ALA A 610 -24.08 -0.15 -0.51
C ALA A 610 -24.28 -0.26 -2.03
N PHE A 611 -25.34 -0.94 -2.48
CA PHE A 611 -25.66 -1.07 -3.90
C PHE A 611 -26.20 0.23 -4.53
N ILE A 612 -26.97 1.03 -3.78
CA ILE A 612 -27.57 2.28 -4.27
C ILE A 612 -26.51 3.36 -4.52
N ILE A 613 -25.47 3.41 -3.68
CA ILE A 613 -24.42 4.42 -3.76
C ILE A 613 -23.35 3.94 -4.75
N PRO A 614 -23.19 4.54 -5.93
CA PRO A 614 -22.22 4.04 -6.90
C PRO A 614 -20.79 4.39 -6.45
N ASP A 615 -19.90 3.40 -6.48
CA ASP A 615 -18.48 3.50 -6.09
C ASP A 615 -17.72 4.62 -6.82
N VAL A 616 -18.02 4.86 -8.09
CA VAL A 616 -17.37 5.88 -8.91
C VAL A 616 -18.36 7.00 -9.22
N PRO A 617 -18.03 8.29 -9.02
CA PRO A 617 -18.91 9.39 -9.36
C PRO A 617 -19.22 9.48 -10.86
N LYS A 618 -20.43 9.93 -11.21
CA LYS A 618 -20.92 10.00 -12.60
C LYS A 618 -19.98 10.75 -13.57
N HIS A 619 -19.39 11.87 -13.13
CA HIS A 619 -18.49 12.64 -13.99
C HIS A 619 -17.17 11.90 -14.29
N ILE A 620 -16.67 11.08 -13.36
CA ILE A 620 -15.51 10.22 -13.58
C ILE A 620 -15.87 9.03 -14.47
N GLN A 621 -17.04 8.41 -14.25
CA GLN A 621 -17.54 7.35 -15.13
C GLN A 621 -17.63 7.80 -16.59
N ILE A 622 -18.14 9.01 -16.85
CA ILE A 622 -18.20 9.59 -18.20
C ILE A 622 -16.79 9.77 -18.79
N LYS A 623 -15.83 10.27 -17.99
CA LYS A 623 -14.44 10.46 -18.44
C LYS A 623 -13.76 9.12 -18.77
N LEU A 624 -13.96 8.08 -17.96
CA LEU A 624 -13.44 6.74 -18.20
C LEU A 624 -14.08 6.10 -19.45
N ALA A 625 -15.41 6.21 -19.60
CA ALA A 625 -16.13 5.71 -20.76
C ALA A 625 -15.68 6.41 -22.06
N LYS A 626 -15.43 7.73 -22.00
CA LYS A 626 -14.88 8.49 -23.13
C LYS A 626 -13.50 7.98 -23.52
N LEU A 627 -12.61 7.74 -22.55
CA LEU A 627 -11.27 7.21 -22.80
C LEU A 627 -11.31 5.81 -23.42
N GLU A 628 -12.21 4.95 -22.92
CA GLU A 628 -12.43 3.61 -23.49
C GLU A 628 -12.95 3.70 -24.93
N PHE A 629 -13.96 4.54 -25.19
CA PHE A 629 -14.52 4.77 -26.52
C PHE A 629 -13.45 5.21 -27.53
N GLU A 630 -12.61 6.17 -27.15
CA GLU A 630 -11.52 6.66 -28.02
C GLU A 630 -10.45 5.59 -28.25
N SER A 631 -10.17 4.74 -27.26
CA SER A 631 -9.26 3.60 -27.43
C SER A 631 -9.79 2.58 -28.44
N LEU A 632 -11.10 2.31 -28.43
CA LEU A 632 -11.78 1.46 -29.40
C LEU A 632 -11.81 2.09 -30.79
N GLU A 633 -12.03 3.41 -30.88
CA GLU A 633 -12.00 4.13 -32.15
C GLU A 633 -10.59 4.13 -32.77
N ALA A 634 -9.55 4.31 -31.95
CA ALA A 634 -8.17 4.21 -32.39
C ALA A 634 -7.83 2.81 -32.90
N LEU A 635 -8.31 1.76 -32.21
CA LEU A 635 -8.16 0.38 -32.65
C LEU A 635 -8.87 0.12 -33.99
N LYS A 636 -10.10 0.63 -34.17
CA LYS A 636 -10.85 0.54 -35.43
C LYS A 636 -10.11 1.23 -36.58
N LYS A 637 -9.62 2.46 -36.38
CA LYS A 637 -8.83 3.20 -37.38
C LYS A 637 -7.55 2.45 -37.74
N LYS A 638 -6.85 1.87 -36.77
CA LYS A 638 -5.66 1.05 -37.01
C LYS A 638 -5.99 -0.22 -37.79
N SER A 639 -7.09 -0.90 -37.47
CA SER A 639 -7.55 -2.09 -38.19
C SER A 639 -7.94 -1.76 -39.64
N GLN A 640 -8.67 -0.67 -39.87
CA GLN A 640 -9.02 -0.21 -41.22
C GLN A 640 -7.79 0.22 -42.02
N GLY A 641 -6.84 0.92 -41.39
CA GLY A 641 -5.57 1.30 -42.02
C GLY A 641 -4.71 0.09 -42.39
N PHE A 642 -4.69 -0.94 -41.54
CA PHE A 642 -4.01 -2.20 -41.84
C PHE A 642 -4.68 -2.96 -42.99
N GLY A 643 -6.02 -2.97 -43.04
CA GLY A 643 -6.78 -3.51 -44.18
C GLY A 643 -6.41 -2.82 -45.50
N ARG A 644 -6.40 -1.48 -45.53
CA ARG A 644 -5.97 -0.71 -46.71
C ARG A 644 -4.51 -0.97 -47.08
N MET A 645 -3.61 -1.07 -46.09
CA MET A 645 -2.20 -1.39 -46.36
C MET A 645 -2.05 -2.79 -46.99
N ILE A 646 -2.83 -3.77 -46.56
CA ILE A 646 -2.86 -5.10 -47.17
C ILE A 646 -3.40 -5.01 -48.60
N GLU A 647 -4.51 -4.29 -48.82
CA GLU A 647 -5.06 -4.05 -50.17
C GLU A 647 -4.04 -3.36 -51.08
N ASP A 648 -3.33 -2.35 -50.60
CA ASP A 648 -2.29 -1.65 -51.34
C ASP A 648 -1.07 -2.55 -51.63
N VAL A 649 -0.63 -3.38 -50.68
CA VAL A 649 0.46 -4.34 -50.89
C VAL A 649 0.05 -5.43 -51.89
N ILE A 650 -1.19 -5.92 -51.81
CA ILE A 650 -1.75 -6.86 -52.78
C ILE A 650 -1.84 -6.19 -54.17
N PHE A 651 -2.31 -4.95 -54.24
CA PHE A 651 -2.45 -4.19 -55.48
C PHE A 651 -1.09 -3.87 -56.12
N VAL A 652 -0.09 -3.46 -55.34
CA VAL A 652 1.29 -3.23 -55.79
C VAL A 652 1.94 -4.54 -56.24
N SER A 653 1.72 -5.64 -55.52
CA SER A 653 2.22 -6.96 -55.93
C SER A 653 1.57 -7.44 -57.23
N LEU A 654 0.25 -7.24 -57.40
CA LEU A 654 -0.47 -7.56 -58.64
C LEU A 654 -0.03 -6.67 -59.81
N CYS A 655 0.26 -5.38 -59.56
CA CYS A 655 0.78 -4.46 -60.56
C CYS A 655 2.25 -4.77 -60.93
N ALA A 656 3.08 -5.22 -59.99
CA ALA A 656 4.45 -5.64 -60.23
C ALA A 656 4.55 -6.96 -61.02
N PHE A 657 3.53 -7.81 -60.94
CA PHE A 657 3.43 -9.05 -61.74
C PHE A 657 2.91 -8.84 -63.17
N LYS A 658 2.72 -7.60 -63.63
CA LYS A 658 2.35 -7.30 -65.02
C LYS A 658 3.57 -7.41 -65.94
N VAL A 659 3.98 -8.65 -66.23
CA VAL A 659 4.90 -8.99 -67.32
C VAL A 659 4.17 -8.76 -68.66
N PRO A 660 4.77 -8.07 -69.65
CA PRO A 660 4.14 -7.82 -70.94
C PRO A 660 4.29 -9.04 -71.85
N SER A 661 3.38 -10.00 -71.72
CA SER A 661 2.94 -10.88 -72.82
C SER A 661 1.99 -11.92 -72.25
N PHE A 662 0.70 -11.76 -72.53
CA PHE A 662 -0.22 -12.86 -72.86
C PHE A 662 -1.57 -12.21 -73.14
N SER A 663 -1.83 -11.95 -74.41
CA SER A 663 -3.18 -11.76 -74.91
C SER A 663 -3.92 -13.08 -74.76
N HIS A 664 -4.74 -13.24 -73.73
CA HIS A 664 -6.02 -13.97 -73.78
C HIS A 664 -6.73 -13.80 -72.43
N LYS A 665 -7.99 -13.33 -72.52
CA LYS A 665 -9.04 -13.25 -71.48
C LYS A 665 -8.69 -13.94 -70.15
N LEU A 666 -8.33 -13.16 -69.13
CA LEU A 666 -8.57 -13.54 -67.74
C LEU A 666 -9.94 -12.99 -67.34
N ASP A 667 -10.88 -13.90 -67.12
CA ASP A 667 -12.18 -13.62 -66.53
C ASP A 667 -12.00 -13.14 -65.08
N LEU A 668 -12.48 -11.92 -64.79
CA LEU A 668 -12.45 -11.27 -63.48
C LEU A 668 -13.44 -11.89 -62.45
N THR A 669 -14.06 -13.03 -62.77
CA THR A 669 -15.06 -13.71 -61.93
C THR A 669 -14.46 -14.74 -60.97
N ALA A 670 -13.17 -15.07 -61.07
CA ALA A 670 -12.53 -16.08 -60.20
C ALA A 670 -11.94 -15.55 -58.88
N ALA A 671 -11.96 -14.23 -58.63
CA ALA A 671 -11.39 -13.62 -57.42
C ALA A 671 -12.42 -13.38 -56.29
N LEU A 672 -13.69 -13.74 -56.50
CA LEU A 672 -14.77 -13.57 -55.51
C LEU A 672 -14.79 -14.58 -54.33
N PRO A 673 -14.18 -15.78 -54.37
CA PRO A 673 -14.24 -16.69 -53.21
C PRO A 673 -13.29 -16.33 -52.05
N PHE A 674 -12.24 -15.55 -52.29
CA PHE A 674 -11.23 -15.24 -51.26
C PHE A 674 -11.59 -14.03 -50.38
N ALA A 675 -12.39 -13.09 -50.89
CA ALA A 675 -12.89 -11.95 -50.12
C ALA A 675 -13.96 -12.37 -49.09
N ASN A 676 -14.85 -13.30 -49.45
CA ASN A 676 -15.91 -13.80 -48.55
C ASN A 676 -15.41 -14.75 -47.43
N ALA A 677 -14.19 -15.28 -47.54
CA ALA A 677 -13.59 -16.10 -46.50
C ALA A 677 -12.98 -15.26 -45.35
N LEU A 678 -12.54 -14.02 -45.64
CA LEU A 678 -11.99 -13.10 -44.65
C LEU A 678 -13.09 -12.33 -43.89
N GLU A 679 -14.25 -12.12 -44.51
CA GLU A 679 -15.39 -11.45 -43.85
C GLU A 679 -16.09 -12.37 -42.83
N ASN A 680 -16.07 -13.70 -43.03
CA ASN A 680 -16.67 -14.68 -42.12
C ASN A 680 -15.79 -15.10 -40.93
N ALA A 681 -14.52 -14.68 -40.87
CA ALA A 681 -13.63 -14.99 -39.75
C ALA A 681 -13.71 -13.98 -38.58
N GLY A 682 -14.49 -12.89 -38.74
CA GLY A 682 -14.68 -11.84 -37.74
C GLY A 682 -15.90 -11.98 -36.83
N GLY A 683 -16.59 -13.13 -36.86
CA GLY A 683 -17.78 -13.40 -36.04
C GLY A 683 -17.45 -13.66 -34.58
N TYR A 684 -17.51 -12.60 -33.77
CA TYR A 684 -17.62 -12.64 -32.32
C TYR A 684 -18.79 -13.58 -31.93
N ARG A 685 -18.51 -14.70 -31.25
CA ARG A 685 -19.56 -15.46 -30.53
C ARG A 685 -19.61 -14.95 -29.10
N ASP A 686 -20.74 -14.36 -28.73
CA ASP A 686 -21.13 -14.10 -27.36
C ASP A 686 -21.14 -15.41 -26.54
N PRO A 687 -20.65 -15.41 -25.29
CA PRO A 687 -21.00 -16.43 -24.32
C PRO A 687 -22.14 -15.89 -23.43
N GLU A 688 -23.39 -16.12 -23.85
CA GLU A 688 -24.51 -16.25 -22.92
C GLU A 688 -24.93 -17.73 -22.86
N GLY A 689 -25.24 -18.19 -21.64
CA GLY A 689 -25.37 -19.60 -21.23
C GLY A 689 -26.56 -20.39 -21.82
N PRO A 690 -26.85 -21.57 -21.26
CA PRO A 690 -27.08 -21.79 -19.83
C PRO A 690 -25.95 -22.50 -19.06
#